data_AF-A0A3E0QBP0-F1
#
_entry.id   AF-A0A3E0QBP0-F1
#
_cell.length_a   1.000
_cell.length_b   1.000
_cell.length_c   1.000
_cell.angle_alpha   90.00
_cell.angle_beta   90.00
_cell.angle_gamma   90.00
#
_symmetry.space_group_name_H-M   'P 1'
#
loop_
_entity.id
_entity.type
_entity.pdbx_description
1 polymer ?
#
loop_
_entity_poly.entity_id
_entity_poly.type
_entity_poly.pdbx_seq_one_letter_code
_entity_poly.pdbx_strand_id
1 'polypeptide(L)'
;MTEDGGDEGIEMATKSQRKKQKRKQKQRKNRAQQRRRVAESGRKNRRVAADSARYRQRLERQTPEAWEGEPSVDVAVFDDAVLESLPSEQANQVLAVREALQLAGESRADAALERVAEISRGSPLSEWRLFLRGMVAWMADEGEAAEEAWKRLDPERRPGRMAVALINALRDDLESVTAAETKDQASDAAAESWKDRLDRPLLYHAKLLRRARFDRTAVRIAEAGVRLPDESRHLLLGPRKISWLKTFAKEYRQTEPRLVAALEQVALGRAFAQDYSDLFNQAVRAFSGPRHDRRNLLLSFFYYDRFSEDAVTESLSERALREYLETDLPQNEELSEPLRRAIASQIHLNEALALVRPRSPGFGMNMMEILYGSSEDAKAIRKQFQAAAKAWPANRQAYRAHVDWIESKLENDRLNKAQREPLVEELARVMRDWSRGLPDDAEPRLWLVDHLLENEETEAARPHVEWLAASRQEDPRVRAVPWKWRLLEAMRLCRRKKNIDQVPPLLEEAEAHWPAWLSKAWLPYLQAAVLLRGGQADEYERQREQTCRASGRARDSLADACLMLGAAQQMRVPHSDLKPLRAPVDAAVKGLDELPIEELLLAGECFWDLHRAQLLYPAYRMHGGKLARELWDRLANSRALVVERIDDPQMHSAVLWCSEHRFGSGSYELKLPKWYSRLPVREHRMFVAAKVNALLKMRNVFEIREESDAAPFLREAAQTERDPFYRYWFNRLANDLEDFLKSESRGGFGFDSFSRMFGAADDDDLDFDPDCDCPRCRAARQAHEAKSKS
;
A
#
# COMPACT_ATOMS: atom_id res chain seq x y z
N MET A 1 -32.54 -22.53 85.58
CA MET A 1 -33.62 -22.29 84.60
C MET A 1 -33.05 -21.35 83.56
N THR A 2 -33.15 -21.77 82.29
CA THR A 2 -32.83 -21.09 81.02
C THR A 2 -31.37 -20.68 80.81
N GLU A 3 -30.57 -21.66 80.40
CA GLU A 3 -29.44 -21.49 79.47
C GLU A 3 -30.04 -21.34 78.06
N ASP A 4 -29.66 -20.28 77.34
CA ASP A 4 -29.99 -20.10 75.92
C ASP A 4 -28.68 -19.81 75.18
N GLY A 5 -28.14 -20.86 74.57
CA GLY A 5 -26.92 -20.83 73.77
C GLY A 5 -27.24 -20.43 72.33
N GLY A 6 -26.85 -19.21 71.96
CA GLY A 6 -26.86 -18.73 70.58
C GLY A 6 -25.69 -19.32 69.80
N ASP A 7 -25.96 -20.38 69.04
CA ASP A 7 -25.05 -21.00 68.07
C ASP A 7 -25.06 -20.16 66.77
N GLU A 8 -24.13 -19.21 66.65
CA GLU A 8 -23.90 -18.46 65.41
C GLU A 8 -23.24 -19.36 64.36
N GLY A 9 -24.09 -19.98 63.53
CA GLY A 9 -23.69 -20.75 62.36
C GLY A 9 -22.86 -19.93 61.37
N ILE A 10 -21.54 -20.17 61.36
CA ILE A 10 -20.62 -19.64 60.35
C ILE A 10 -20.90 -20.32 59.01
N GLU A 11 -21.73 -19.68 58.19
CA GLU A 11 -22.07 -20.14 56.84
C GLU A 11 -20.81 -20.13 55.95
N MET A 12 -20.21 -21.32 55.76
CA MET A 12 -18.98 -21.46 55.00
C MET A 12 -19.20 -21.21 53.51
N ALA A 13 -18.73 -20.05 53.03
CA ALA A 13 -18.74 -19.68 51.61
C ALA A 13 -18.24 -20.81 50.70
N THR A 14 -19.09 -21.21 49.74
CA THR A 14 -18.86 -22.33 48.82
C THR A 14 -17.58 -22.13 47.99
N LYS A 15 -16.95 -23.24 47.56
CA LYS A 15 -15.72 -23.20 46.73
C LYS A 15 -15.87 -22.32 45.47
N SER A 16 -17.09 -22.22 44.91
CA SER A 16 -17.43 -21.35 43.78
C SER A 16 -17.37 -19.86 44.16
N GLN A 17 -17.95 -19.47 45.30
CA GLN A 17 -17.88 -18.10 45.82
C GLN A 17 -16.43 -17.68 46.10
N ARG A 18 -15.61 -18.55 46.70
CA ARG A 18 -14.17 -18.31 46.93
C ARG A 18 -13.39 -18.11 45.61
N LYS A 19 -13.67 -18.90 44.55
CA LYS A 19 -13.07 -18.71 43.22
C LYS A 19 -13.48 -17.39 42.55
N LYS A 20 -14.76 -17.01 42.65
CA LYS A 20 -15.28 -15.74 42.11
C LYS A 20 -14.68 -14.54 42.83
N GLN A 21 -14.50 -14.63 44.15
CA GLN A 21 -13.86 -13.59 44.96
C GLN A 21 -12.36 -13.46 44.64
N LYS A 22 -11.63 -14.58 44.48
CA LYS A 22 -10.23 -14.57 44.02
C LYS A 22 -10.07 -13.96 42.62
N ARG A 23 -10.96 -14.27 41.67
CA ARG A 23 -10.95 -13.65 40.32
C ARG A 23 -11.20 -12.14 40.39
N LYS A 24 -12.20 -11.69 41.16
CA LYS A 24 -12.46 -10.26 41.37
C LYS A 24 -11.27 -9.55 42.02
N GLN A 25 -10.60 -10.17 42.99
CA GLN A 25 -9.43 -9.60 43.65
C GLN A 25 -8.23 -9.50 42.69
N LYS A 26 -7.99 -10.53 41.86
CA LYS A 26 -6.93 -10.51 40.82
C LYS A 26 -7.22 -9.43 39.77
N GLN A 27 -8.46 -9.29 39.32
CA GLN A 27 -8.86 -8.26 38.35
C GLN A 27 -8.72 -6.84 38.93
N ARG A 28 -9.07 -6.64 40.21
CA ARG A 28 -8.84 -5.37 40.92
C ARG A 28 -7.34 -5.06 41.05
N LYS A 29 -6.51 -6.04 41.39
CA LYS A 29 -5.04 -5.87 41.43
C LYS A 29 -4.47 -5.49 40.06
N ASN A 30 -4.88 -6.17 39.00
CA ASN A 30 -4.43 -5.88 37.63
C ASN A 30 -4.86 -4.48 37.18
N ARG A 31 -6.12 -4.07 37.43
CA ARG A 31 -6.60 -2.70 37.12
C ARG A 31 -5.85 -1.64 37.92
N ALA A 32 -5.56 -1.88 39.20
CA ALA A 32 -4.79 -0.97 40.03
C ALA A 32 -3.33 -0.84 39.53
N GLN A 33 -2.72 -1.96 39.13
CA GLN A 33 -1.37 -1.97 38.55
C GLN A 33 -1.31 -1.27 37.19
N GLN A 34 -2.32 -1.46 36.34
CA GLN A 34 -2.44 -0.78 35.05
C GLN A 34 -2.63 0.73 35.23
N ARG A 35 -3.51 1.17 36.15
CA ARG A 35 -3.66 2.58 36.50
C ARG A 35 -2.37 3.20 37.03
N ARG A 36 -1.61 2.46 37.85
CA ARG A 36 -0.29 2.91 38.32
C ARG A 36 0.69 3.08 37.16
N ARG A 37 0.75 2.11 36.23
CA ARG A 37 1.62 2.19 35.04
C ARG A 37 1.26 3.35 34.12
N VAL A 38 -0.03 3.59 33.87
CA VAL A 38 -0.52 4.72 33.05
C VAL A 38 -0.19 6.06 33.73
N ALA A 39 -0.43 6.18 35.04
CA ALA A 39 -0.08 7.39 35.79
C ALA A 39 1.44 7.64 35.83
N GLU A 40 2.24 6.58 35.91
CA GLU A 40 3.70 6.66 35.89
C GLU A 40 4.23 7.02 34.50
N SER A 41 3.65 6.47 33.43
CA SER A 41 3.94 6.84 32.05
C SER A 41 3.61 8.31 31.77
N GLY A 42 2.42 8.77 32.18
CA GLY A 42 2.01 10.18 32.06
C GLY A 42 2.92 11.13 32.85
N ARG A 43 3.39 10.73 34.04
CA ARG A 43 4.39 11.49 34.81
C ARG A 43 5.76 11.53 34.14
N LYS A 44 6.20 10.41 33.53
CA LYS A 44 7.47 10.36 32.77
C LYS A 44 7.40 11.28 31.55
N ASN A 45 6.31 11.24 30.78
CA ASN A 45 6.13 12.12 29.61
C ASN A 45 6.07 13.60 29.99
N ARG A 46 5.37 13.97 31.08
CA ARG A 46 5.36 15.36 31.59
C ARG A 46 6.73 15.82 32.08
N ARG A 47 7.52 14.93 32.71
CA ARG A 47 8.91 15.25 33.11
C ARG A 47 9.79 15.49 31.89
N VAL A 48 9.72 14.62 30.88
CA VAL A 48 10.50 14.78 29.63
C VAL A 48 10.17 16.10 28.93
N ALA A 49 8.89 16.48 28.84
CA ALA A 49 8.49 17.75 28.26
C ALA A 49 8.97 18.97 29.09
N ALA A 50 8.87 18.91 30.42
CA ALA A 50 9.35 19.96 31.31
C ALA A 50 10.89 20.10 31.29
N ASP A 51 11.62 18.99 31.19
CA ASP A 51 13.08 18.98 31.13
C ASP A 51 13.59 19.48 29.77
N SER A 52 12.90 19.17 28.67
CA SER A 52 13.19 19.73 27.34
C SER A 52 12.95 21.24 27.30
N ALA A 53 11.86 21.74 27.91
CA ALA A 53 11.60 23.17 28.04
C ALA A 53 12.66 23.87 28.91
N ARG A 54 13.03 23.28 30.05
CA ARG A 54 14.13 23.76 30.91
C ARG A 54 15.49 23.71 30.22
N TYR A 55 15.67 22.80 29.28
CA TYR A 55 16.90 22.69 28.49
C TYR A 55 16.99 23.78 27.42
N ARG A 56 15.93 24.02 26.65
CA ARG A 56 15.86 25.17 25.73
C ARG A 56 16.04 26.49 26.47
N GLN A 57 15.38 26.62 27.62
CA GLN A 57 15.55 27.77 28.49
C GLN A 57 16.98 27.88 29.07
N ARG A 58 17.71 26.77 29.26
CA ARG A 58 19.14 26.80 29.64
C ARG A 58 20.02 27.24 28.48
N LEU A 59 19.79 26.75 27.27
CA LEU A 59 20.50 27.18 26.07
C LEU A 59 20.26 28.67 25.77
N GLU A 60 19.03 29.14 25.90
CA GLU A 60 18.65 30.56 25.73
C GLU A 60 19.27 31.46 26.81
N ARG A 61 19.57 30.93 28.00
CA ARG A 61 20.20 31.66 29.10
C ARG A 61 21.72 31.61 29.07
N GLN A 62 22.31 30.77 28.24
CA GLN A 62 23.76 30.70 28.08
C GLN A 62 24.21 31.87 27.20
N THR A 63 24.44 33.01 27.85
CA THR A 63 25.15 34.14 27.26
C THR A 63 26.66 33.90 27.42
N PRO A 64 27.49 34.17 26.40
CA PRO A 64 28.93 34.01 26.52
C PRO A 64 29.50 35.04 27.51
N GLU A 65 29.72 34.65 28.76
CA GLU A 65 30.31 35.54 29.77
C GLU A 65 31.77 35.87 29.42
N ALA A 66 32.18 37.11 29.64
CA ALA A 66 33.56 37.55 29.48
C ALA A 66 34.44 36.99 30.61
N TRP A 67 35.66 36.60 30.27
CA TRP A 67 36.62 36.10 31.25
C TRP A 67 37.37 37.26 31.90
N GLU A 68 37.89 37.05 33.11
CA GLU A 68 38.73 38.05 33.76
C GLU A 68 39.97 38.32 32.91
N GLY A 69 40.16 39.59 32.51
CA GLY A 69 41.28 40.01 31.65
C GLY A 69 41.10 39.72 30.16
N GLU A 70 39.91 39.32 29.71
CA GLU A 70 39.67 39.08 28.30
C GLU A 70 39.76 40.38 27.45
N PRO A 71 40.44 40.35 26.28
CA PRO A 71 40.51 41.52 25.42
C PRO A 71 39.12 42.04 25.03
N SER A 72 38.90 43.36 25.13
CA SER A 72 37.61 43.97 24.81
C SER A 72 37.12 43.67 23.39
N VAL A 73 38.04 43.51 22.44
CA VAL A 73 37.73 43.12 21.05
C VAL A 73 37.18 41.69 20.93
N ASP A 74 37.59 40.76 21.81
CA ASP A 74 37.07 39.38 21.82
C ASP A 74 35.71 39.31 22.51
N VAL A 75 35.53 40.11 23.58
CA VAL A 75 34.24 40.27 24.27
C VAL A 75 33.19 40.90 23.34
N ALA A 76 33.58 41.92 22.56
CA ALA A 76 32.70 42.60 21.62
C ALA A 76 32.13 41.69 20.52
N VAL A 77 32.74 40.53 20.23
CA VAL A 77 32.16 39.55 19.30
C VAL A 77 30.81 39.03 19.81
N PHE A 78 30.55 39.05 21.11
CA PHE A 78 29.32 38.52 21.72
C PHE A 78 28.54 39.54 22.56
N ASP A 79 29.11 40.72 22.84
CA ASP A 79 28.49 41.78 23.64
C ASP A 79 28.37 43.08 22.83
N ASP A 80 27.13 43.54 22.62
CA ASP A 80 26.81 44.77 21.89
C ASP A 80 27.26 46.03 22.62
N ALA A 81 27.21 46.04 23.96
CA ALA A 81 27.61 47.20 24.75
C ALA A 81 29.13 47.43 24.66
N VAL A 82 29.92 46.35 24.62
CA VAL A 82 31.36 46.46 24.43
C VAL A 82 31.69 46.85 22.99
N LEU A 83 30.94 46.33 22.00
CA LEU A 83 31.10 46.71 20.59
C LEU A 83 30.92 48.22 20.36
N GLU A 84 29.91 48.83 21.00
CA GLU A 84 29.66 50.28 20.91
C GLU A 84 30.81 51.12 21.49
N SER A 85 31.60 50.56 22.40
CA SER A 85 32.73 51.24 23.04
C SER A 85 34.05 51.17 22.25
N LEU A 86 34.11 50.34 21.20
CA LEU A 86 35.33 50.14 20.42
C LEU A 86 35.57 51.25 19.38
N PRO A 87 36.83 51.51 18.99
CA PRO A 87 37.13 52.33 17.82
C PRO A 87 36.45 51.81 16.57
N SER A 88 35.98 52.71 15.69
CA SER A 88 35.16 52.36 14.51
C SER A 88 35.81 51.31 13.60
N GLU A 89 37.14 51.36 13.43
CA GLU A 89 37.89 50.36 12.66
C GLU A 89 37.80 48.96 13.28
N GLN A 90 37.95 48.86 14.61
CA GLN A 90 37.85 47.58 15.32
C GLN A 90 36.40 47.09 15.37
N ALA A 91 35.44 47.97 15.59
CA ALA A 91 34.01 47.63 15.58
C ALA A 91 33.58 47.04 14.22
N ASN A 92 34.02 47.61 13.10
CA ASN A 92 33.76 47.07 11.76
C ASN A 92 34.35 45.67 11.56
N GLN A 93 35.56 45.43 12.07
CA GLN A 93 36.19 44.11 12.01
C GLN A 93 35.48 43.09 12.91
N VAL A 94 35.00 43.50 14.10
CA VAL A 94 34.17 42.63 14.97
C VAL A 94 32.85 42.25 14.27
N LEU A 95 32.18 43.21 13.63
CA LEU A 95 30.98 42.94 12.83
C LEU A 95 31.26 41.95 11.70
N ALA A 96 32.40 42.06 11.02
CA ALA A 96 32.83 41.10 10.00
C ALA A 96 33.01 39.68 10.57
N VAL A 97 33.59 39.55 11.76
CA VAL A 97 33.74 38.26 12.45
C VAL A 97 32.37 37.69 12.83
N ARG A 98 31.45 38.49 13.36
CA ARG A 98 30.08 38.06 13.71
C ARG A 98 29.33 37.54 12.50
N GLU A 99 29.37 38.29 11.40
CA GLU A 99 28.75 37.90 10.13
C GLU A 99 29.37 36.62 9.57
N ALA A 100 30.70 36.48 9.62
CA ALA A 100 31.38 35.28 9.18
C ALA A 100 31.04 34.06 10.05
N LEU A 101 30.90 34.21 11.37
CA LEU A 101 30.43 33.13 12.26
C LEU A 101 29.00 32.69 11.90
N GLN A 102 28.12 33.65 11.57
CA GLN A 102 26.78 33.33 11.10
C GLN A 102 26.80 32.59 9.75
N LEU A 103 27.55 33.09 8.76
CA LEU A 103 27.69 32.48 7.44
C LEU A 103 28.28 31.06 7.53
N ALA A 104 29.29 30.87 8.39
CA ALA A 104 29.85 29.57 8.72
C ALA A 104 28.76 28.65 9.33
N GLY A 105 27.99 29.15 10.30
CA GLY A 105 26.86 28.45 10.90
C GLY A 105 25.74 28.10 9.91
N GLU A 106 25.59 28.82 8.80
CA GLU A 106 24.67 28.55 7.69
C GLU A 106 25.28 27.66 6.59
N SER A 107 26.47 27.11 6.80
CA SER A 107 27.21 26.29 5.82
C SER A 107 27.62 27.03 4.54
N ARG A 108 27.80 28.35 4.60
CA ARG A 108 28.30 29.20 3.50
C ARG A 108 29.80 29.49 3.67
N ALA A 109 30.61 28.44 3.56
CA ALA A 109 32.05 28.44 3.84
C ALA A 109 32.82 29.56 3.13
N ASP A 110 32.69 29.66 1.81
CA ASP A 110 33.46 30.63 1.01
C ASP A 110 33.13 32.08 1.38
N ALA A 111 31.84 32.38 1.54
CA ALA A 111 31.37 33.71 1.94
C ALA A 111 31.86 34.09 3.35
N ALA A 112 31.90 33.12 4.28
CA ALA A 112 32.43 33.35 5.61
C ALA A 112 33.93 33.71 5.58
N LEU A 113 34.72 33.04 4.74
CA LEU A 113 36.16 33.32 4.59
C LEU A 113 36.44 34.62 3.86
N GLU A 114 35.68 34.93 2.81
CA GLU A 114 35.74 36.20 2.08
C GLU A 114 35.47 37.37 3.04
N ARG A 115 34.46 37.23 3.91
CA ARG A 115 34.05 38.29 4.84
C ARG A 115 35.15 38.73 5.81
N VAL A 116 36.01 37.80 6.26
CA VAL A 116 37.13 38.09 7.16
C VAL A 116 38.46 38.29 6.44
N ALA A 117 38.50 38.22 5.11
CA ALA A 117 39.73 38.40 4.33
C ALA A 117 40.33 39.80 4.48
N GLU A 118 39.47 40.81 4.66
CA GLU A 118 39.84 42.23 4.85
C GLU A 118 40.52 42.51 6.19
N ILE A 119 40.42 41.61 7.18
CA ILE A 119 41.07 41.76 8.47
C ILE A 119 42.58 41.59 8.30
N SER A 120 43.32 42.67 8.57
CA SER A 120 44.77 42.72 8.39
C SER A 120 45.50 41.75 9.33
N ARG A 121 46.70 41.30 8.95
CA ARG A 121 47.51 40.39 9.78
C ARG A 121 47.94 40.97 11.13
N GLY A 122 48.01 42.30 11.23
CA GLY A 122 48.37 43.01 12.46
C GLY A 122 47.18 43.39 13.34
N SER A 123 45.94 43.13 12.89
CA SER A 123 44.75 43.38 13.69
C SER A 123 44.69 42.43 14.89
N PRO A 124 44.22 42.89 16.07
CA PRO A 124 43.99 41.99 17.21
C PRO A 124 42.92 40.92 16.94
N LEU A 125 42.11 41.08 15.88
CA LEU A 125 41.11 40.11 15.40
C LEU A 125 41.67 39.12 14.35
N SER A 126 42.97 39.15 14.05
CA SER A 126 43.59 38.20 13.11
C SER A 126 43.45 36.74 13.56
N GLU A 127 43.35 36.50 14.86
CA GLU A 127 43.09 35.18 15.43
C GLU A 127 41.67 34.68 15.16
N TRP A 128 40.66 35.56 15.15
CA TRP A 128 39.30 35.18 14.75
C TRP A 128 39.23 34.72 13.30
N ARG A 129 40.04 35.33 12.42
CA ARG A 129 40.17 34.88 11.03
C ARG A 129 40.76 33.46 10.93
N LEU A 130 41.78 33.16 11.73
CA LEU A 130 42.37 31.81 11.81
C LEU A 130 41.38 30.81 12.42
N PHE A 131 40.64 31.21 13.46
CA PHE A 131 39.60 30.41 14.07
C PHE A 131 38.50 30.05 13.06
N LEU A 132 37.96 31.03 12.33
CA LEU A 132 36.93 30.82 11.31
C LEU A 132 37.42 29.90 10.18
N ARG A 133 38.68 30.03 9.75
CA ARG A 133 39.27 29.12 8.78
C ARG A 133 39.28 27.68 9.27
N GLY A 134 39.74 27.44 10.50
CA GLY A 134 39.70 26.10 11.07
C GLY A 134 38.27 25.63 11.38
N MET A 135 37.34 26.53 11.72
CA MET A 135 35.93 26.18 11.96
C MET A 135 35.23 25.72 10.68
N VAL A 136 35.51 26.36 9.54
CA VAL A 136 35.01 25.92 8.23
C VAL A 136 35.53 24.53 7.89
N ALA A 137 36.85 24.29 8.03
CA ALA A 137 37.45 22.97 7.83
C ALA A 137 36.87 21.93 8.80
N TRP A 138 36.73 22.30 10.07
CA TRP A 138 36.14 21.44 11.10
C TRP A 138 34.73 21.04 10.72
N MET A 139 33.86 22.00 10.35
CA MET A 139 32.48 21.76 9.90
C MET A 139 32.39 20.90 8.62
N ALA A 140 33.44 20.87 7.81
CA ALA A 140 33.57 20.01 6.64
C ALA A 140 34.12 18.60 6.96
N ASP A 141 34.29 18.26 8.24
CA ASP A 141 34.90 17.02 8.75
C ASP A 141 36.39 16.87 8.41
N GLU A 142 37.08 17.99 8.11
CA GLU A 142 38.50 18.03 7.80
C GLU A 142 39.32 18.34 9.07
N GLY A 143 39.29 17.40 10.03
CA GLY A 143 39.89 17.59 11.37
C GLY A 143 41.36 18.00 11.37
N GLU A 144 42.19 17.40 10.50
CA GLU A 144 43.61 17.73 10.37
C GLU A 144 43.83 19.17 9.84
N ALA A 145 43.02 19.59 8.88
CA ALA A 145 43.08 20.94 8.31
C ALA A 145 42.60 21.98 9.33
N ALA A 146 41.58 21.65 10.12
CA ALA A 146 41.12 22.46 11.25
C ALA A 146 42.21 22.62 12.30
N GLU A 147 42.87 21.52 12.69
CA GLU A 147 43.96 21.53 13.66
C GLU A 147 45.14 22.37 13.15
N GLU A 148 45.57 22.19 11.90
CA GLU A 148 46.64 22.98 11.30
C GLU A 148 46.33 24.48 11.27
N ALA A 149 45.08 24.86 10.98
CA ALA A 149 44.64 26.26 11.03
C ALA A 149 44.67 26.82 12.46
N TRP A 150 44.35 25.99 13.46
CA TRP A 150 44.23 26.38 14.86
C TRP A 150 45.53 26.30 15.67
N LYS A 151 46.57 25.60 15.19
CA LYS A 151 47.91 25.54 15.83
C LYS A 151 48.53 26.91 16.13
N ARG A 152 48.10 27.95 15.40
CA ARG A 152 48.62 29.32 15.52
C ARG A 152 47.79 30.21 16.43
N LEU A 153 46.68 29.72 16.97
CA LEU A 153 45.85 30.46 17.92
C LEU A 153 46.51 30.47 19.30
N ASP A 154 46.39 31.58 20.01
CA ASP A 154 46.78 31.62 21.42
C ASP A 154 45.74 30.82 22.23
N PRO A 155 46.13 29.72 22.91
CA PRO A 155 45.20 28.91 23.68
C PRO A 155 44.56 29.65 24.85
N GLU A 156 45.15 30.76 25.31
CA GLU A 156 44.60 31.57 26.41
C GLU A 156 43.56 32.60 25.91
N ARG A 157 43.52 32.91 24.61
CA ARG A 157 42.50 33.78 24.01
C ARG A 157 41.23 33.00 23.64
N ARG A 158 40.09 33.69 23.58
CA ARG A 158 38.78 33.07 23.30
C ARG A 158 38.77 32.22 22.02
N PRO A 159 39.28 32.67 20.86
CA PRO A 159 39.32 31.85 19.66
C PRO A 159 40.10 30.54 19.86
N GLY A 160 41.25 30.59 20.54
CA GLY A 160 42.06 29.41 20.85
C GLY A 160 41.33 28.45 21.79
N ARG A 161 40.70 28.95 22.86
CA ARG A 161 39.90 28.12 23.79
C ARG A 161 38.73 27.43 23.08
N MET A 162 38.02 28.15 22.21
CA MET A 162 36.95 27.57 21.39
C MET A 162 37.47 26.48 20.46
N ALA A 163 38.61 26.71 19.80
CA ALA A 163 39.25 25.71 18.94
C ALA A 163 39.65 24.46 19.73
N VAL A 164 40.26 24.63 20.91
CA VAL A 164 40.61 23.53 21.81
C VAL A 164 39.36 22.73 22.20
N ALA A 165 38.25 23.39 22.52
CA ALA A 165 36.99 22.70 22.82
C ALA A 165 36.43 21.92 21.61
N LEU A 166 36.50 22.48 20.40
CA LEU A 166 36.04 21.85 19.16
C LEU A 166 36.88 20.64 18.74
N ILE A 167 38.21 20.73 18.82
CA ILE A 167 39.09 19.57 18.57
C ILE A 167 38.84 18.47 19.59
N ASN A 168 38.75 18.83 20.88
CA ASN A 168 38.47 17.84 21.91
C ASN A 168 37.08 17.21 21.76
N ALA A 169 36.10 17.93 21.23
CA ALA A 169 34.80 17.35 20.92
C ALA A 169 34.87 16.25 19.85
N LEU A 170 35.89 16.23 18.97
CA LEU A 170 36.10 15.18 17.97
C LEU A 170 36.66 13.87 18.56
N ARG A 171 37.26 13.90 19.75
CA ARG A 171 37.86 12.68 20.32
C ARG A 171 36.78 11.73 20.84
N ASP A 172 36.89 10.46 20.49
CA ASP A 172 35.92 9.42 20.86
C ASP A 172 36.11 8.88 22.29
N ASP A 173 37.27 9.12 22.92
CA ASP A 173 37.63 8.63 24.27
C ASP A 173 37.00 9.46 25.41
N LEU A 174 36.51 10.67 25.13
CA LEU A 174 36.07 11.66 26.10
C LEU A 174 34.74 11.34 26.80
N GLU A 175 34.02 10.29 26.40
CA GLU A 175 32.84 9.78 27.11
C GLU A 175 33.20 8.67 28.11
N SER A 176 34.31 7.95 27.91
CA SER A 176 34.78 6.90 28.83
C SER A 176 35.48 7.44 30.08
N VAL A 177 35.97 8.68 30.04
CA VAL A 177 36.60 9.34 31.20
C VAL A 177 35.52 9.88 32.12
N THR A 178 34.86 9.00 32.89
CA THR A 178 34.13 9.46 34.06
C THR A 178 35.12 10.04 35.06
N ALA A 179 34.75 11.13 35.74
CA ALA A 179 35.62 11.87 36.67
C ALA A 179 36.22 11.03 37.83
N ALA A 180 35.83 9.76 37.97
CA ALA A 180 36.30 8.84 38.98
C ALA A 180 37.58 8.08 38.61
N GLU A 181 37.92 7.89 37.33
CA GLU A 181 39.05 7.05 36.92
C GLU A 181 40.39 7.80 36.79
N THR A 182 40.39 9.12 36.97
CA THR A 182 41.60 9.96 36.84
C THR A 182 42.56 9.91 38.04
N LYS A 183 42.32 9.08 39.07
CA LYS A 183 43.21 9.02 40.24
C LYS A 183 44.38 8.05 40.12
N ASP A 184 44.34 7.07 39.23
CA ASP A 184 45.34 5.97 39.20
C ASP A 184 46.31 5.99 38.02
N GLN A 185 46.31 7.03 37.18
CA GLN A 185 47.29 7.17 36.07
C GLN A 185 47.99 8.54 36.06
N ALA A 186 48.31 9.06 37.25
CA ALA A 186 49.23 10.19 37.41
C ALA A 186 50.67 9.66 37.59
N SER A 187 51.28 9.25 36.48
CA SER A 187 52.71 8.91 36.41
C SER A 187 53.25 9.15 34.99
N ASP A 188 52.90 10.29 34.39
CA ASP A 188 53.68 10.89 33.29
C ASP A 188 53.54 12.42 33.39
N ALA A 189 54.59 13.03 33.96
CA ALA A 189 54.65 14.41 34.47
C ALA A 189 54.73 15.51 33.39
N ALA A 190 54.04 15.34 32.25
CA ALA A 190 53.90 16.38 31.23
C ALA A 190 52.45 16.59 30.74
N ALA A 191 51.50 15.74 31.13
CA ALA A 191 50.09 15.84 30.73
C ALA A 191 49.21 16.62 31.74
N GLU A 192 49.81 17.18 32.80
CA GLU A 192 49.10 17.70 33.97
C GLU A 192 48.57 19.15 33.81
N SER A 193 48.74 19.82 32.66
CA SER A 193 48.41 21.26 32.55
C SER A 193 47.20 21.62 31.67
N TRP A 194 46.61 20.71 30.89
CA TRP A 194 45.57 21.10 29.91
C TRP A 194 44.13 20.76 30.33
N LYS A 195 43.93 19.72 31.16
CA LYS A 195 42.59 19.32 31.64
C LYS A 195 41.98 20.36 32.60
N ASP A 196 42.80 21.07 33.37
CA ASP A 196 42.36 22.20 34.20
C ASP A 196 42.08 23.48 33.40
N ARG A 197 42.53 23.54 32.13
CA ARG A 197 42.28 24.67 31.20
C ARG A 197 41.09 24.44 30.28
N LEU A 198 40.43 23.28 30.34
CA LEU A 198 39.30 22.99 29.50
C LEU A 198 38.02 23.63 30.06
N ASP A 199 37.55 24.66 29.38
CA ASP A 199 36.26 25.27 29.66
C ASP A 199 35.14 24.23 29.43
N ARG A 200 34.60 23.71 30.54
CA ARG A 200 33.55 22.68 30.56
C ARG A 200 32.29 23.15 29.81
N PRO A 201 31.77 24.37 30.03
CA PRO A 201 30.76 24.97 29.16
C PRO A 201 31.10 24.91 27.67
N LEU A 202 32.29 25.37 27.23
CA LEU A 202 32.65 25.36 25.81
C LEU A 202 32.76 23.95 25.24
N LEU A 203 33.36 23.00 25.97
CA LEU A 203 33.40 21.59 25.54
C LEU A 203 31.99 21.01 25.39
N TYR A 204 31.09 21.33 26.32
CA TYR A 204 29.69 20.90 26.25
C TYR A 204 29.03 21.41 24.95
N HIS A 205 29.22 22.69 24.62
CA HIS A 205 28.69 23.30 23.40
C HIS A 205 29.33 22.75 22.13
N ALA A 206 30.64 22.53 22.14
CA ALA A 206 31.37 21.92 21.03
C ALA A 206 30.86 20.49 20.74
N LYS A 207 30.62 19.69 21.78
CA LYS A 207 29.99 18.36 21.64
C LYS A 207 28.57 18.45 21.07
N LEU A 208 27.79 19.45 21.48
CA LEU A 208 26.45 19.68 20.93
C LEU A 208 26.50 20.06 19.44
N LEU A 209 27.46 20.90 19.05
CA LEU A 209 27.66 21.31 17.65
C LEU A 209 28.10 20.12 16.78
N ARG A 210 29.04 19.29 17.26
CA ARG A 210 29.48 18.06 16.57
C ARG A 210 28.28 17.16 16.29
N ARG A 211 27.47 16.91 17.31
CA ARG A 211 26.27 16.06 17.22
C ARG A 211 25.25 16.58 16.22
N ALA A 212 24.98 17.89 16.26
CA ALA A 212 24.01 18.50 15.36
C ALA A 212 24.42 18.41 13.88
N ARG A 213 25.73 18.42 13.59
CA ARG A 213 26.27 18.50 12.22
C ARG A 213 26.77 17.16 11.68
N PHE A 214 27.63 16.45 12.39
CA PHE A 214 28.21 15.19 11.92
C PHE A 214 27.27 14.03 12.21
N ASP A 215 26.82 13.88 13.46
CA ASP A 215 26.08 12.67 13.84
C ASP A 215 24.73 12.59 13.12
N ARG A 216 24.03 13.72 12.92
CA ARG A 216 22.78 13.73 12.11
C ARG A 216 23.00 13.41 10.64
N THR A 217 24.16 13.74 10.08
CA THR A 217 24.51 13.39 8.70
C THR A 217 24.89 11.92 8.62
N ALA A 218 25.66 11.42 9.59
CA ALA A 218 25.97 10.00 9.74
C ALA A 218 24.71 9.15 9.95
N VAL A 219 23.68 9.67 10.62
CA VAL A 219 22.36 9.01 10.72
C VAL A 219 21.65 8.94 9.39
N ARG A 220 21.62 10.02 8.59
CA ARG A 220 21.06 9.97 7.23
C ARG A 220 21.80 8.99 6.33
N ILE A 221 23.13 8.94 6.43
CA ILE A 221 23.96 7.95 5.72
C ILE A 221 23.66 6.53 6.24
N ALA A 222 23.47 6.36 7.55
CA ALA A 222 23.16 5.06 8.15
C ALA A 222 21.76 4.57 7.76
N GLU A 223 20.78 5.47 7.65
CA GLU A 223 19.42 5.25 7.14
C GLU A 223 19.47 4.84 5.66
N ALA A 224 20.20 5.56 4.82
CA ALA A 224 20.44 5.16 3.43
C ALA A 224 21.15 3.81 3.34
N GLY A 225 22.09 3.54 4.25
CA GLY A 225 22.82 2.29 4.33
C GLY A 225 22.01 1.07 4.77
N VAL A 226 20.80 1.24 5.34
CA VAL A 226 19.85 0.11 5.55
C VAL A 226 19.38 -0.46 4.22
N ARG A 227 19.42 0.33 3.13
CA ARG A 227 19.00 -0.07 1.78
C ARG A 227 20.11 -0.72 0.95
N LEU A 228 21.37 -0.72 1.43
CA LEU A 228 22.50 -1.31 0.71
C LEU A 228 22.65 -2.81 1.03
N PRO A 229 22.98 -3.68 0.05
CA PRO A 229 23.24 -5.10 0.28
C PRO A 229 24.38 -5.34 1.29
N ASP A 230 24.27 -6.45 2.04
CA ASP A 230 25.07 -6.87 3.21
C ASP A 230 26.61 -7.03 3.00
N GLU A 231 27.17 -6.61 1.86
CA GLU A 231 28.55 -6.98 1.49
C GLU A 231 29.63 -6.29 2.31
N SER A 232 29.34 -5.17 2.99
CA SER A 232 30.35 -4.52 3.84
C SER A 232 30.27 -4.98 5.29
N ARG A 233 31.32 -5.66 5.75
CA ARG A 233 31.49 -6.13 7.15
C ARG A 233 31.26 -5.04 8.21
N HIS A 234 31.43 -3.78 7.83
CA HIS A 234 31.23 -2.63 8.71
C HIS A 234 29.75 -2.32 9.00
N LEU A 235 28.82 -2.79 8.16
CA LEU A 235 27.37 -2.58 8.34
C LEU A 235 26.71 -3.60 9.28
N LEU A 236 27.34 -4.76 9.51
CA LEU A 236 26.82 -5.80 10.42
C LEU A 236 26.64 -5.28 11.86
N LEU A 237 25.52 -5.67 12.47
CA LEU A 237 25.13 -5.28 13.82
C LEU A 237 25.47 -6.37 14.83
N GLY A 238 26.67 -6.31 15.40
CA GLY A 238 27.08 -7.24 16.46
C GLY A 238 26.58 -6.85 17.87
N PRO A 239 26.71 -7.75 18.87
CA PRO A 239 26.26 -7.51 20.25
C PRO A 239 26.86 -6.27 20.91
N ARG A 240 28.13 -5.95 20.60
CA ARG A 240 28.81 -4.75 21.10
C ARG A 240 28.13 -3.47 20.64
N LYS A 241 27.74 -3.39 19.36
CA LYS A 241 27.03 -2.23 18.79
C LYS A 241 25.62 -2.10 19.39
N ILE A 242 24.93 -3.22 19.61
CA ILE A 242 23.61 -3.23 20.29
C ILE A 242 23.74 -2.70 21.72
N SER A 243 24.74 -3.18 22.47
CA SER A 243 24.99 -2.73 23.85
C SER A 243 25.34 -1.24 23.91
N TRP A 244 26.23 -0.79 23.03
CA TRP A 244 26.59 0.63 22.91
C TRP A 244 25.36 1.49 22.60
N LEU A 245 24.58 1.13 21.58
CA LEU A 245 23.40 1.91 21.19
C LEU A 245 22.34 1.91 22.30
N LYS A 246 22.21 0.83 23.08
CA LYS A 246 21.32 0.78 24.24
C LYS A 246 21.77 1.77 25.33
N THR A 247 23.06 1.88 25.59
CA THR A 247 23.62 2.86 26.54
C THR A 247 23.42 4.28 26.01
N PHE A 248 23.75 4.51 24.73
CA PHE A 248 23.52 5.77 24.04
C PHE A 248 22.05 6.19 24.12
N ALA A 249 21.12 5.30 23.76
CA ALA A 249 19.69 5.56 23.84
C ALA A 249 19.27 5.90 25.27
N LYS A 250 19.78 5.21 26.28
CA LYS A 250 19.45 5.51 27.68
C LYS A 250 19.90 6.92 28.09
N GLU A 251 21.06 7.36 27.63
CA GLU A 251 21.63 8.67 27.95
C GLU A 251 20.96 9.80 27.17
N TYR A 252 20.67 9.58 25.89
CA TYR A 252 20.28 10.64 24.95
C TYR A 252 18.80 10.65 24.57
N ARG A 253 18.00 9.65 24.96
CA ARG A 253 16.56 9.61 24.59
C ARG A 253 15.77 10.83 25.07
N GLN A 254 16.24 11.51 26.12
CA GLN A 254 15.60 12.72 26.62
C GLN A 254 16.04 13.98 25.87
N THR A 255 17.31 14.05 25.45
CA THR A 255 17.89 15.22 24.77
C THR A 255 17.62 15.18 23.27
N GLU A 256 17.71 14.00 22.66
CA GLU A 256 17.60 13.79 21.21
C GLU A 256 16.67 12.61 20.87
N PRO A 257 15.38 12.67 21.25
CA PRO A 257 14.44 11.56 21.07
C PRO A 257 14.28 11.13 19.61
N ARG A 258 14.38 12.07 18.66
CA ARG A 258 14.29 11.77 17.22
C ARG A 258 15.52 11.01 16.71
N LEU A 259 16.72 11.43 17.12
CA LEU A 259 17.97 10.78 16.75
C LEU A 259 18.02 9.35 17.30
N VAL A 260 17.69 9.20 18.59
CA VAL A 260 17.65 7.89 19.24
C VAL A 260 16.63 6.99 18.56
N ALA A 261 15.43 7.48 18.25
CA ALA A 261 14.42 6.71 17.54
C ALA A 261 14.92 6.27 16.15
N ALA A 262 15.53 7.17 15.37
CA ALA A 262 16.09 6.86 14.06
C ALA A 262 17.18 5.78 14.15
N LEU A 263 18.14 5.92 15.06
CA LEU A 263 19.20 4.92 15.28
C LEU A 263 18.65 3.56 15.73
N GLU A 264 17.64 3.56 16.60
CA GLU A 264 16.95 2.33 17.03
C GLU A 264 16.26 1.64 15.84
N GLN A 265 15.58 2.40 14.97
CA GLN A 265 14.95 1.85 13.76
C GLN A 265 15.98 1.30 12.77
N VAL A 266 17.08 2.02 12.54
CA VAL A 266 18.20 1.56 11.70
C VAL A 266 18.80 0.27 12.26
N ALA A 267 19.02 0.20 13.57
CA ALA A 267 19.53 -1.01 14.21
C ALA A 267 18.56 -2.18 14.09
N LEU A 268 17.26 -1.97 14.31
CA LEU A 268 16.23 -2.99 14.10
C LEU A 268 16.18 -3.47 12.65
N GLY A 269 16.27 -2.56 11.67
CA GLY A 269 16.29 -2.91 10.25
C GLY A 269 17.52 -3.72 9.85
N ARG A 270 18.71 -3.37 10.35
CA ARG A 270 19.92 -4.16 10.13
C ARG A 270 19.89 -5.51 10.83
N ALA A 271 19.34 -5.57 12.04
CA ALA A 271 19.15 -6.83 12.74
C ALA A 271 18.14 -7.73 12.01
N PHE A 272 17.11 -7.12 11.41
CA PHE A 272 16.13 -7.83 10.57
C PHE A 272 16.78 -8.37 9.31
N ALA A 273 17.62 -7.60 8.62
CA ALA A 273 18.28 -8.04 7.40
C ALA A 273 19.20 -9.26 7.61
N GLN A 274 19.85 -9.35 8.78
CA GLN A 274 20.73 -10.47 9.13
C GLN A 274 19.96 -11.76 9.47
N ASP A 275 20.56 -12.92 9.15
CA ASP A 275 19.98 -14.25 9.43
C ASP A 275 20.24 -14.76 10.87
N TYR A 276 20.73 -13.90 11.76
CA TYR A 276 21.10 -14.25 13.14
C TYR A 276 19.94 -14.01 14.12
N SER A 277 19.16 -15.05 14.40
CA SER A 277 17.95 -14.94 15.23
C SER A 277 18.22 -14.50 16.68
N ASP A 278 19.38 -14.85 17.24
CA ASP A 278 19.83 -14.42 18.56
C ASP A 278 20.14 -12.91 18.61
N LEU A 279 20.81 -12.38 17.58
CA LEU A 279 21.07 -10.95 17.43
C LEU A 279 19.77 -10.16 17.22
N PHE A 280 18.88 -10.67 16.36
CA PHE A 280 17.56 -10.07 16.16
C PHE A 280 16.76 -10.00 17.47
N ASN A 281 16.70 -11.11 18.21
CA ASN A 281 16.05 -11.15 19.53
C ASN A 281 16.69 -10.19 20.53
N GLN A 282 18.02 -10.04 20.50
CA GLN A 282 18.72 -9.09 21.34
C GLN A 282 18.35 -7.64 21.00
N ALA A 283 18.29 -7.30 19.71
CA ALA A 283 17.91 -5.97 19.21
C ALA A 283 16.45 -5.63 19.57
N VAL A 284 15.50 -6.53 19.29
CA VAL A 284 14.07 -6.37 19.60
C VAL A 284 13.82 -6.16 21.10
N ARG A 285 14.63 -6.79 21.97
CA ARG A 285 14.57 -6.58 23.43
C ARG A 285 15.24 -5.29 23.88
N ALA A 286 16.24 -4.80 23.14
CA ALA A 286 17.02 -3.62 23.48
C ALA A 286 16.34 -2.31 23.06
N PHE A 287 15.67 -2.31 21.91
CA PHE A 287 15.17 -1.12 21.24
C PHE A 287 13.65 -1.11 21.14
N SER A 288 13.05 0.09 21.22
CA SER A 288 11.60 0.23 21.09
C SER A 288 11.22 0.27 19.61
N GLY A 289 10.19 -0.49 19.24
CA GLY A 289 9.67 -0.46 17.89
C GLY A 289 8.90 0.83 17.57
N PRO A 290 8.41 0.96 16.33
CA PRO A 290 7.62 2.11 15.92
C PRO A 290 6.32 2.23 16.74
N ARG A 291 5.63 3.38 16.64
CA ARG A 291 4.44 3.68 17.45
C ARG A 291 3.36 2.60 17.38
N HIS A 292 3.18 1.97 16.22
CA HIS A 292 2.18 0.93 16.02
C HIS A 292 2.61 -0.44 16.58
N ASP A 293 3.92 -0.71 16.67
CA ASP A 293 4.49 -2.00 17.10
C ASP A 293 5.64 -1.80 18.10
N ARG A 294 5.33 -1.24 19.26
CA ARG A 294 6.36 -0.85 20.26
C ARG A 294 7.20 -2.01 20.78
N ARG A 295 6.59 -3.19 20.80
CA ARG A 295 7.21 -4.43 21.29
C ARG A 295 7.90 -5.21 20.17
N ASN A 296 7.93 -4.68 18.94
CA ASN A 296 8.46 -5.32 17.75
C ASN A 296 7.84 -6.72 17.51
N LEU A 297 6.58 -6.93 17.89
CA LEU A 297 5.89 -8.20 17.71
C LEU A 297 5.54 -8.42 16.23
N LEU A 298 5.10 -7.37 15.54
CA LEU A 298 4.83 -7.42 14.10
C LEU A 298 6.16 -7.56 13.32
N LEU A 299 7.19 -6.82 13.70
CA LEU A 299 8.53 -7.01 13.12
C LEU A 299 9.07 -8.43 13.36
N SER A 300 8.85 -9.00 14.55
CA SER A 300 9.24 -10.38 14.87
C SER A 300 8.47 -11.39 14.03
N PHE A 301 7.17 -11.19 13.83
CA PHE A 301 6.37 -12.01 12.92
C PHE A 301 7.02 -12.05 11.53
N PHE A 302 7.27 -10.88 10.91
CA PHE A 302 7.89 -10.84 9.58
C PHE A 302 9.30 -11.45 9.56
N TYR A 303 10.08 -11.31 10.63
CA TYR A 303 11.42 -11.88 10.71
C TYR A 303 11.38 -13.40 10.65
N TYR A 304 10.57 -14.02 11.51
CA TYR A 304 10.48 -15.48 11.64
C TYR A 304 9.72 -16.12 10.47
N ASP A 305 8.78 -15.41 9.86
CA ASP A 305 8.06 -15.85 8.67
C ASP A 305 9.00 -16.10 7.46
N ARG A 306 10.21 -15.54 7.45
CA ARG A 306 11.22 -15.85 6.41
C ARG A 306 11.83 -17.24 6.56
N PHE A 307 11.71 -17.86 7.73
CA PHE A 307 12.30 -19.15 8.07
C PHE A 307 11.24 -20.24 8.22
N SER A 308 10.06 -20.09 7.59
CA SER A 308 8.87 -20.94 7.76
C SER A 308 9.09 -22.44 7.52
N GLU A 309 10.22 -22.85 6.94
CA GLU A 309 10.61 -24.27 6.84
C GLU A 309 10.92 -24.90 8.21
N ASP A 310 11.32 -24.11 9.22
CA ASP A 310 11.52 -24.57 10.59
C ASP A 310 10.24 -24.37 11.43
N ALA A 311 9.61 -25.48 11.83
CA ALA A 311 8.41 -25.53 12.66
C ALA A 311 8.54 -24.72 13.97
N VAL A 312 9.75 -24.59 14.53
CA VAL A 312 9.97 -23.75 15.73
C VAL A 312 9.78 -22.28 15.38
N THR A 313 10.36 -21.82 14.26
CA THR A 313 10.24 -20.42 13.83
C THR A 313 8.83 -20.07 13.36
N GLU A 314 8.14 -21.00 12.69
CA GLU A 314 6.72 -20.86 12.33
C GLU A 314 5.86 -20.63 13.59
N SER A 315 6.06 -21.45 14.63
CA SER A 315 5.38 -21.29 15.92
C SER A 315 5.69 -19.95 16.60
N LEU A 316 6.94 -19.47 16.50
CA LEU A 316 7.33 -18.16 17.01
C LEU A 316 6.67 -17.01 16.23
N SER A 317 6.60 -17.13 14.90
CA SER A 317 5.96 -16.19 13.99
C SER A 317 4.48 -16.05 14.31
N GLU A 318 3.74 -17.17 14.32
CA GLU A 318 2.32 -17.19 14.63
C GLU A 318 2.01 -16.63 16.02
N ARG A 319 2.85 -16.95 17.02
CA ARG A 319 2.69 -16.45 18.37
C ARG A 319 2.88 -14.94 18.43
N ALA A 320 3.91 -14.41 17.75
CA ALA A 320 4.18 -12.97 17.70
C ALA A 320 3.02 -12.21 17.05
N LEU A 321 2.52 -12.71 15.91
CA LEU A 321 1.37 -12.14 15.21
C LEU A 321 0.10 -12.15 16.07
N ARG A 322 -0.18 -13.29 16.72
CA ARG A 322 -1.34 -13.43 17.61
C ARG A 322 -1.26 -12.48 18.80
N GLU A 323 -0.10 -12.39 19.45
CA GLU A 323 0.09 -11.46 20.56
C GLU A 323 -0.07 -10.01 20.12
N TYR A 324 0.44 -9.66 18.94
CA TYR A 324 0.28 -8.34 18.36
C TYR A 324 -1.20 -8.00 18.10
N LEU A 325 -1.92 -8.85 17.36
CA LEU A 325 -3.32 -8.59 16.97
C LEU A 325 -4.30 -8.68 18.15
N GLU A 326 -4.11 -9.60 19.09
CA GLU A 326 -5.06 -9.83 20.18
C GLU A 326 -4.77 -9.01 21.43
N THR A 327 -3.50 -8.62 21.67
CA THR A 327 -3.09 -7.95 22.90
C THR A 327 -2.50 -6.57 22.67
N ASP A 328 -1.46 -6.45 21.84
CA ASP A 328 -0.69 -5.20 21.75
C ASP A 328 -1.44 -4.11 20.97
N LEU A 329 -1.82 -4.41 19.73
CA LEU A 329 -2.50 -3.47 18.84
C LEU A 329 -3.79 -2.94 19.46
N PRO A 330 -4.74 -3.76 19.98
CA PRO A 330 -5.99 -3.24 20.57
C PRO A 330 -5.77 -2.36 21.81
N GLN A 331 -4.66 -2.55 22.54
CA GLN A 331 -4.32 -1.79 23.74
C GLN A 331 -3.45 -0.57 23.44
N ASN A 332 -3.09 -0.34 22.17
CA ASN A 332 -2.25 0.77 21.77
C ASN A 332 -3.05 2.09 21.72
N GLU A 333 -3.03 2.82 22.83
CA GLU A 333 -3.72 4.11 23.01
C GLU A 333 -3.11 5.26 22.19
N GLU A 334 -1.94 5.08 21.56
CA GLU A 334 -1.31 6.12 20.73
C GLU A 334 -1.85 6.19 19.31
N LEU A 335 -2.53 5.13 18.88
CA LEU A 335 -3.21 5.07 17.60
C LEU A 335 -4.70 5.34 17.80
N SER A 336 -5.35 5.92 16.80
CA SER A 336 -6.82 6.00 16.79
C SER A 336 -7.42 4.61 16.61
N GLU A 337 -8.63 4.38 17.12
CA GLU A 337 -9.32 3.11 16.92
C GLU A 337 -9.51 2.73 15.44
N PRO A 338 -9.90 3.66 14.54
CA PRO A 338 -9.95 3.39 13.11
C PRO A 338 -8.61 2.92 12.54
N LEU A 339 -7.50 3.57 12.92
CA LEU A 339 -6.17 3.20 12.43
C LEU A 339 -5.74 1.81 12.93
N ARG A 340 -6.00 1.49 14.20
CA ARG A 340 -5.74 0.13 14.74
C ARG A 340 -6.50 -0.94 13.95
N ARG A 341 -7.77 -0.68 13.68
CA ARG A 341 -8.65 -1.57 12.90
C ARG A 341 -8.17 -1.73 11.46
N ALA A 342 -7.76 -0.64 10.82
CA ALA A 342 -7.20 -0.66 9.47
C ALA A 342 -5.89 -1.46 9.40
N ILE A 343 -4.98 -1.29 10.37
CA ILE A 343 -3.73 -2.06 10.46
C ILE A 343 -4.04 -3.56 10.61
N ALA A 344 -4.94 -3.93 11.53
CA ALA A 344 -5.35 -5.32 11.71
C ALA A 344 -5.96 -5.91 10.43
N SER A 345 -6.80 -5.13 9.74
CA SER A 345 -7.40 -5.52 8.47
C SER A 345 -6.37 -5.77 7.38
N GLN A 346 -5.39 -4.88 7.24
CA GLN A 346 -4.33 -5.01 6.24
C GLN A 346 -3.42 -6.22 6.52
N ILE A 347 -3.12 -6.49 7.79
CA ILE A 347 -2.34 -7.68 8.18
C ILE A 347 -3.10 -8.96 7.80
N HIS A 348 -4.38 -9.07 8.16
CA HIS A 348 -5.20 -10.22 7.77
C HIS A 348 -5.35 -10.37 6.25
N LEU A 349 -5.42 -9.26 5.51
CA LEU A 349 -5.42 -9.28 4.05
C LEU A 349 -4.09 -9.83 3.50
N ASN A 350 -2.96 -9.37 4.01
CA ASN A 350 -1.65 -9.87 3.60
C ASN A 350 -1.49 -11.37 3.91
N GLU A 351 -1.95 -11.83 5.07
CA GLU A 351 -1.99 -13.26 5.43
C GLU A 351 -2.86 -14.06 4.45
N ALA A 352 -4.05 -13.56 4.11
CA ALA A 352 -4.92 -14.21 3.14
C ALA A 352 -4.24 -14.33 1.77
N LEU A 353 -3.58 -13.25 1.30
CA LEU A 353 -2.88 -13.22 0.02
C LEU A 353 -1.66 -14.15 0.00
N ALA A 354 -0.90 -14.22 1.09
CA ALA A 354 0.22 -15.15 1.23
C ALA A 354 -0.23 -16.63 1.18
N LEU A 355 -1.42 -16.92 1.71
CA LEU A 355 -2.03 -18.26 1.61
C LEU A 355 -2.61 -18.56 0.22
N VAL A 356 -3.12 -17.56 -0.49
CA VAL A 356 -3.67 -17.71 -1.87
C VAL A 356 -2.56 -17.92 -2.88
N ARG A 357 -1.47 -17.16 -2.76
CA ARG A 357 -0.26 -17.27 -3.57
C ARG A 357 0.87 -17.73 -2.66
N PRO A 358 0.93 -19.04 -2.31
CA PRO A 358 2.03 -19.55 -1.51
C PRO A 358 3.33 -19.09 -2.18
N ARG A 359 4.23 -18.50 -1.39
CA ARG A 359 5.49 -17.92 -1.88
C ARG A 359 6.11 -18.89 -2.88
N SER A 360 6.25 -18.46 -4.13
CA SER A 360 7.05 -19.22 -5.09
C SER A 360 8.41 -19.43 -4.42
N PRO A 361 8.85 -20.68 -4.22
CA PRO A 361 10.22 -20.92 -3.77
C PRO A 361 11.14 -20.15 -4.72
N GLY A 362 12.20 -19.54 -4.17
CA GLY A 362 13.06 -18.61 -4.91
C GLY A 362 13.55 -19.15 -6.26
N PHE A 363 14.14 -18.27 -7.08
CA PHE A 363 14.48 -18.39 -8.52
C PHE A 363 15.26 -19.65 -9.00
N GLY A 364 15.38 -20.72 -8.22
CA GLY A 364 16.13 -21.94 -8.52
C GLY A 364 15.46 -23.29 -8.19
N MET A 365 14.16 -23.39 -7.86
CA MET A 365 13.52 -24.69 -7.56
C MET A 365 12.25 -25.05 -8.37
N ASN A 366 12.10 -26.36 -8.53
CA ASN A 366 11.28 -27.19 -9.41
C ASN A 366 9.88 -26.70 -9.85
N MET A 367 9.68 -26.67 -11.17
CA MET A 367 8.36 -26.66 -11.85
C MET A 367 7.38 -27.71 -11.30
N MET A 368 7.88 -28.81 -10.72
CA MET A 368 7.08 -29.84 -10.06
C MET A 368 6.32 -29.32 -8.84
N GLU A 369 6.85 -28.36 -8.08
CA GLU A 369 6.15 -27.82 -6.90
C GLU A 369 5.00 -26.89 -7.28
N ILE A 370 5.10 -26.21 -8.43
CA ILE A 370 3.98 -25.46 -9.03
C ILE A 370 2.88 -26.40 -9.53
N LEU A 371 3.24 -27.60 -10.02
CA LEU A 371 2.30 -28.59 -10.55
C LEU A 371 1.67 -29.49 -9.46
N TYR A 372 2.39 -29.74 -8.36
CA TYR A 372 1.98 -30.64 -7.27
C TYR A 372 1.88 -29.95 -5.91
N GLY A 373 1.87 -28.61 -5.90
CA GLY A 373 1.81 -27.82 -4.67
C GLY A 373 0.70 -28.26 -3.74
N SER A 374 0.93 -28.14 -2.45
CA SER A 374 -0.05 -28.40 -1.41
C SER A 374 -1.36 -27.70 -1.75
N SER A 375 -2.46 -28.45 -1.68
CA SER A 375 -3.80 -27.91 -1.89
C SER A 375 -4.02 -26.69 -1.01
N GLU A 376 -4.42 -25.56 -1.61
CA GLU A 376 -4.73 -24.32 -0.89
C GLU A 376 -5.64 -24.61 0.33
N ASP A 377 -5.23 -24.16 1.53
CA ASP A 377 -6.09 -24.23 2.71
C ASP A 377 -7.20 -23.18 2.62
N ALA A 378 -8.26 -23.54 1.89
CA ALA A 378 -9.42 -22.69 1.67
C ALA A 378 -10.15 -22.32 2.97
N LYS A 379 -9.92 -23.01 4.09
CA LYS A 379 -10.50 -22.64 5.38
C LYS A 379 -9.69 -21.52 6.03
N ALA A 380 -8.37 -21.62 6.00
CA ALA A 380 -7.48 -20.58 6.49
C ALA A 380 -7.63 -19.28 5.67
N ILE A 381 -7.65 -19.38 4.34
CA ILE A 381 -7.83 -18.22 3.44
C ILE A 381 -9.13 -17.46 3.78
N ARG A 382 -10.27 -18.17 3.84
CA ARG A 382 -11.57 -17.57 4.23
C ARG A 382 -11.52 -16.89 5.59
N LYS A 383 -10.92 -17.56 6.57
CA LYS A 383 -10.80 -17.04 7.93
C LYS A 383 -10.06 -15.70 7.92
N GLN A 384 -8.98 -15.59 7.15
CA GLN A 384 -8.18 -14.36 7.06
C GLN A 384 -8.93 -13.25 6.31
N PHE A 385 -9.55 -13.53 5.15
CA PHE A 385 -10.37 -12.52 4.45
C PHE A 385 -11.54 -12.02 5.31
N GLN A 386 -12.24 -12.92 6.00
CA GLN A 386 -13.33 -12.54 6.91
C GLN A 386 -12.81 -11.72 8.11
N ALA A 387 -11.64 -12.07 8.65
CA ALA A 387 -11.01 -11.29 9.71
C ALA A 387 -10.61 -9.90 9.22
N ALA A 388 -10.10 -9.78 7.99
CA ALA A 388 -9.74 -8.51 7.36
C ALA A 388 -10.96 -7.60 7.20
N ALA A 389 -12.03 -8.09 6.57
CA ALA A 389 -13.27 -7.37 6.37
C ALA A 389 -13.95 -6.99 7.70
N LYS A 390 -13.91 -7.89 8.70
CA LYS A 390 -14.49 -7.62 10.04
C LYS A 390 -13.69 -6.56 10.81
N ALA A 391 -12.37 -6.58 10.71
CA ALA A 391 -11.51 -5.61 11.40
C ALA A 391 -11.77 -4.20 10.87
N TRP A 392 -11.80 -4.03 9.54
CA TRP A 392 -12.08 -2.75 8.90
C TRP A 392 -13.04 -2.93 7.71
N PRO A 393 -14.36 -2.77 7.91
CA PRO A 393 -15.36 -2.92 6.85
C PRO A 393 -15.22 -1.93 5.69
N ALA A 394 -14.44 -0.85 5.85
CA ALA A 394 -14.13 0.08 4.77
C ALA A 394 -12.89 -0.35 3.95
N ASN A 395 -12.31 -1.53 4.19
CA ASN A 395 -11.19 -2.05 3.40
C ASN A 395 -11.67 -2.62 2.05
N ARG A 396 -11.78 -1.78 1.01
CA ARG A 396 -12.20 -2.20 -0.34
C ARG A 396 -11.33 -3.34 -0.89
N GLN A 397 -10.03 -3.26 -0.69
CA GLN A 397 -9.08 -4.25 -1.22
C GLN A 397 -9.30 -5.64 -0.62
N ALA A 398 -9.68 -5.73 0.66
CA ALA A 398 -9.97 -7.01 1.30
C ALA A 398 -11.18 -7.71 0.69
N TYR A 399 -12.24 -6.97 0.36
CA TYR A 399 -13.40 -7.55 -0.33
C TYR A 399 -13.06 -7.95 -1.76
N ARG A 400 -12.39 -7.07 -2.51
CA ARG A 400 -11.99 -7.33 -3.90
C ARG A 400 -11.14 -8.61 -3.99
N ALA A 401 -10.08 -8.71 -3.19
CA ALA A 401 -9.22 -9.89 -3.18
C ALA A 401 -9.96 -11.18 -2.77
N HIS A 402 -10.94 -11.09 -1.86
CA HIS A 402 -11.76 -12.24 -1.46
C HIS A 402 -12.70 -12.68 -2.59
N VAL A 403 -13.34 -11.73 -3.28
CA VAL A 403 -14.18 -11.96 -4.46
C VAL A 403 -13.34 -12.61 -5.57
N ASP A 404 -12.21 -12.01 -5.92
CA ASP A 404 -11.31 -12.50 -6.97
C ASP A 404 -10.87 -13.94 -6.67
N TRP A 405 -10.55 -14.26 -5.42
CA TRP A 405 -10.22 -15.62 -5.01
C TRP A 405 -11.39 -16.59 -5.22
N ILE A 406 -12.62 -16.25 -4.80
CA ILE A 406 -13.80 -17.11 -4.97
C ILE A 406 -14.14 -17.30 -6.45
N GLU A 407 -14.13 -16.22 -7.23
CA GLU A 407 -14.39 -16.26 -8.67
C GLU A 407 -13.37 -17.14 -9.39
N SER A 408 -12.08 -17.04 -9.02
CA SER A 408 -11.05 -17.92 -9.55
C SER A 408 -11.35 -19.41 -9.29
N LYS A 409 -12.04 -19.76 -8.20
CA LYS A 409 -12.50 -21.13 -7.94
C LYS A 409 -13.69 -21.49 -8.83
N LEU A 410 -14.64 -20.57 -9.01
CA LEU A 410 -15.83 -20.75 -9.84
C LEU A 410 -15.51 -20.90 -11.34
N GLU A 411 -14.36 -20.40 -11.79
CA GLU A 411 -13.81 -20.61 -13.14
C GLU A 411 -13.33 -22.04 -13.40
N ASN A 412 -13.20 -22.88 -12.36
CA ASN A 412 -12.80 -24.27 -12.56
C ASN A 412 -13.95 -25.09 -13.16
N ASP A 413 -13.85 -25.38 -14.46
CA ASP A 413 -14.82 -26.19 -15.21
C ASP A 413 -15.02 -27.61 -14.68
N ARG A 414 -14.12 -28.11 -13.82
CA ARG A 414 -14.25 -29.44 -13.19
C ARG A 414 -15.22 -29.46 -12.02
N LEU A 415 -15.67 -28.30 -11.52
CA LEU A 415 -16.61 -28.23 -10.42
C LEU A 415 -17.99 -28.71 -10.85
N ASN A 416 -18.54 -29.68 -10.12
CA ASN A 416 -19.93 -30.07 -10.30
C ASN A 416 -20.87 -29.03 -9.66
N LYS A 417 -22.18 -29.15 -9.93
CA LYS A 417 -23.19 -28.22 -9.39
C LYS A 417 -23.17 -28.14 -7.86
N ALA A 418 -23.06 -29.28 -7.16
CA ALA A 418 -23.07 -29.36 -5.70
C ALA A 418 -21.84 -28.70 -5.05
N GLN A 419 -20.70 -28.67 -5.73
CA GLN A 419 -19.50 -27.96 -5.29
C GLN A 419 -19.55 -26.47 -5.63
N ARG A 420 -20.19 -26.11 -6.75
CA ARG A 420 -20.29 -24.73 -7.22
C ARG A 420 -21.26 -23.89 -6.39
N GLU A 421 -22.40 -24.45 -6.00
CA GLU A 421 -23.46 -23.75 -5.28
C GLU A 421 -23.00 -23.12 -3.95
N PRO A 422 -22.27 -23.82 -3.05
CA PRO A 422 -21.73 -23.20 -1.84
C PRO A 422 -20.77 -22.03 -2.10
N LEU A 423 -19.99 -22.06 -3.19
CA LEU A 423 -19.09 -20.97 -3.56
C LEU A 423 -19.86 -19.75 -4.07
N VAL A 424 -20.96 -19.95 -4.81
CA VAL A 424 -21.85 -18.86 -5.25
C VAL A 424 -22.56 -18.22 -4.06
N GLU A 425 -23.06 -19.02 -3.12
CA GLU A 425 -23.66 -18.51 -1.87
C GLU A 425 -22.65 -17.73 -1.02
N GLU A 426 -21.41 -18.23 -0.94
CA GLU A 426 -20.31 -17.55 -0.27
C GLU A 426 -19.98 -16.21 -0.95
N LEU A 427 -19.88 -16.18 -2.28
CA LEU A 427 -19.68 -14.95 -3.04
C LEU A 427 -20.81 -13.95 -2.78
N ALA A 428 -22.07 -14.40 -2.79
CA ALA A 428 -23.22 -13.55 -2.49
C ALA A 428 -23.16 -12.96 -1.07
N ARG A 429 -22.70 -13.74 -0.08
CA ARG A 429 -22.48 -13.24 1.28
C ARG A 429 -21.39 -12.16 1.30
N VAL A 430 -20.26 -12.39 0.65
CA VAL A 430 -19.16 -11.41 0.57
C VAL A 430 -19.61 -10.12 -0.11
N MET A 431 -20.37 -10.20 -1.21
CA MET A 431 -20.92 -9.03 -1.90
C MET A 431 -21.91 -8.25 -1.02
N ARG A 432 -22.77 -8.93 -0.25
CA ARG A 432 -23.65 -8.27 0.73
C ARG A 432 -22.83 -7.56 1.80
N ASP A 433 -21.81 -8.21 2.35
CA ASP A 433 -20.95 -7.61 3.38
C ASP A 433 -20.15 -6.42 2.83
N TRP A 434 -19.66 -6.51 1.59
CA TRP A 434 -19.01 -5.39 0.88
C TRP A 434 -19.98 -4.22 0.70
N SER A 435 -21.19 -4.46 0.20
CA SER A 435 -22.19 -3.40 0.00
C SER A 435 -22.57 -2.67 1.29
N ARG A 436 -22.47 -3.34 2.45
CA ARG A 436 -22.71 -2.76 3.79
C ARG A 436 -21.49 -2.02 4.33
N GLY A 437 -20.29 -2.59 4.16
CA GLY A 437 -19.03 -2.00 4.62
C GLY A 437 -18.64 -0.75 3.84
N LEU A 438 -18.93 -0.74 2.54
CA LEU A 438 -18.70 0.37 1.62
C LEU A 438 -20.02 0.68 0.88
N PRO A 439 -20.88 1.52 1.49
CA PRO A 439 -22.18 1.84 0.92
C PRO A 439 -22.12 2.58 -0.42
N ASP A 440 -20.99 3.23 -0.71
CA ASP A 440 -20.80 4.01 -1.93
C ASP A 440 -20.25 3.21 -3.12
N ASP A 441 -19.83 1.96 -2.87
CA ASP A 441 -19.30 1.09 -3.92
C ASP A 441 -20.43 0.46 -4.74
N ALA A 442 -20.39 0.69 -6.06
CA ALA A 442 -21.39 0.20 -7.00
C ALA A 442 -21.19 -1.29 -7.38
N GLU A 443 -19.94 -1.77 -7.45
CA GLU A 443 -19.61 -3.13 -7.90
C GLU A 443 -20.38 -4.23 -7.15
N PRO A 444 -20.40 -4.29 -5.81
CA PRO A 444 -21.13 -5.35 -5.12
C PRO A 444 -22.65 -5.27 -5.38
N ARG A 445 -23.18 -4.07 -5.63
CA ARG A 445 -24.62 -3.88 -5.89
C ARG A 445 -24.99 -4.32 -7.31
N LEU A 446 -24.18 -3.99 -8.31
CA LEU A 446 -24.36 -4.49 -9.67
C LEU A 446 -24.43 -6.02 -9.68
N TRP A 447 -23.48 -6.66 -9.00
CA TRP A 447 -23.46 -8.12 -8.87
C TRP A 447 -24.68 -8.67 -8.12
N LEU A 448 -25.07 -8.04 -7.01
CA LEU A 448 -26.23 -8.48 -6.22
C LEU A 448 -27.55 -8.35 -6.98
N VAL A 449 -27.72 -7.32 -7.80
CA VAL A 449 -28.92 -7.18 -8.64
C VAL A 449 -29.07 -8.39 -9.55
N ASP A 450 -28.01 -8.78 -10.25
CA ASP A 450 -28.02 -9.94 -11.15
C ASP A 450 -28.32 -11.23 -10.38
N HIS A 451 -27.57 -11.48 -9.31
CA HIS A 451 -27.71 -12.68 -8.50
C HIS A 451 -29.11 -12.83 -7.87
N LEU A 452 -29.63 -11.77 -7.26
CA LEU A 452 -30.93 -11.80 -6.59
C LEU A 452 -32.07 -11.98 -7.59
N LEU A 453 -31.98 -11.35 -8.78
CA LEU A 453 -32.99 -11.51 -9.83
C LEU A 453 -32.97 -12.90 -10.46
N GLU A 454 -31.80 -13.48 -10.69
CA GLU A 454 -31.68 -14.88 -11.12
C GLU A 454 -32.36 -15.85 -10.15
N ASN A 455 -32.31 -15.54 -8.85
CA ASN A 455 -32.92 -16.30 -7.76
C ASN A 455 -34.38 -15.91 -7.42
N GLU A 456 -35.02 -15.05 -8.22
CA GLU A 456 -36.39 -14.54 -7.99
C GLU A 456 -36.57 -13.69 -6.71
N GLU A 457 -35.49 -13.18 -6.12
CA GLU A 457 -35.52 -12.33 -4.93
C GLU A 457 -35.71 -10.84 -5.30
N THR A 458 -36.76 -10.52 -6.07
CA THR A 458 -37.00 -9.17 -6.61
C THR A 458 -37.08 -8.09 -5.52
N GLU A 459 -37.74 -8.39 -4.39
CA GLU A 459 -37.85 -7.45 -3.26
C GLU A 459 -36.49 -7.16 -2.61
N ALA A 460 -35.58 -8.15 -2.59
CA ALA A 460 -34.23 -7.95 -2.08
C ALA A 460 -33.36 -7.18 -3.08
N ALA A 461 -33.59 -7.35 -4.38
CA ALA A 461 -32.86 -6.64 -5.44
C ALA A 461 -33.27 -5.15 -5.55
N ARG A 462 -34.54 -4.82 -5.33
CA ARG A 462 -35.09 -3.46 -5.45
C ARG A 462 -34.26 -2.36 -4.76
N PRO A 463 -33.88 -2.46 -3.47
CA PRO A 463 -33.09 -1.40 -2.83
C PRO A 463 -31.71 -1.18 -3.48
N HIS A 464 -31.10 -2.22 -4.06
CA HIS A 464 -29.84 -2.09 -4.79
C HIS A 464 -30.03 -1.35 -6.13
N VAL A 465 -31.13 -1.63 -6.82
CA VAL A 465 -31.50 -0.97 -8.10
C VAL A 465 -31.83 0.49 -7.88
N GLU A 466 -32.65 0.82 -6.89
CA GLU A 466 -33.00 2.19 -6.54
C GLU A 466 -31.76 3.00 -6.17
N TRP A 467 -30.84 2.40 -5.39
CA TRP A 467 -29.57 3.04 -5.07
C TRP A 467 -28.72 3.29 -6.32
N LEU A 468 -28.56 2.28 -7.20
CA LEU A 468 -27.76 2.39 -8.42
C LEU A 468 -28.33 3.45 -9.37
N ALA A 469 -29.66 3.46 -9.56
CA ALA A 469 -30.35 4.43 -10.40
C ALA A 469 -30.27 5.86 -9.85
N ALA A 470 -30.26 6.04 -8.53
CA ALA A 470 -30.09 7.34 -7.89
C ALA A 470 -28.63 7.80 -7.84
N SER A 471 -27.67 6.88 -7.96
CA SER A 471 -26.24 7.19 -7.88
C SER A 471 -25.75 7.99 -9.09
N ARG A 472 -24.85 8.95 -8.87
CA ARG A 472 -24.22 9.76 -9.93
C ARG A 472 -22.92 9.14 -10.45
N GLN A 473 -22.79 7.82 -10.36
CA GLN A 473 -21.57 7.12 -10.78
C GLN A 473 -21.35 7.26 -12.29
N GLU A 474 -20.09 7.36 -12.71
CA GLU A 474 -19.72 7.45 -14.12
C GLU A 474 -19.77 6.12 -14.85
N ASP A 475 -19.77 5.01 -14.10
CA ASP A 475 -19.82 3.65 -14.63
C ASP A 475 -21.06 3.45 -15.53
N PRO A 476 -20.88 3.20 -16.83
CA PRO A 476 -21.97 3.03 -17.78
C PRO A 476 -22.86 1.82 -17.47
N ARG A 477 -22.35 0.83 -16.72
CA ARG A 477 -23.14 -0.33 -16.26
C ARG A 477 -24.15 0.10 -15.21
N VAL A 478 -23.80 1.04 -14.34
CA VAL A 478 -24.72 1.62 -13.35
C VAL A 478 -25.85 2.38 -14.03
N ARG A 479 -25.53 3.17 -15.06
CA ARG A 479 -26.54 3.89 -15.86
C ARG A 479 -27.45 2.96 -16.67
N ALA A 480 -26.97 1.76 -16.98
CA ALA A 480 -27.74 0.73 -17.67
C ALA A 480 -28.66 -0.08 -16.74
N VAL A 481 -28.59 0.11 -15.42
CA VAL A 481 -29.39 -0.64 -14.44
C VAL A 481 -30.90 -0.55 -14.68
N PRO A 482 -31.50 0.61 -15.01
CA PRO A 482 -32.94 0.68 -15.31
C PRO A 482 -33.35 -0.21 -16.48
N TRP A 483 -32.58 -0.22 -17.58
CA TRP A 483 -32.79 -1.14 -18.70
C TRP A 483 -32.65 -2.60 -18.26
N LYS A 484 -31.57 -2.91 -17.55
CA LYS A 484 -31.27 -4.28 -17.13
C LYS A 484 -32.35 -4.82 -16.19
N TRP A 485 -32.86 -3.97 -15.29
CA TRP A 485 -33.96 -4.29 -14.39
C TRP A 485 -35.21 -4.72 -15.16
N ARG A 486 -35.66 -3.91 -16.12
CA ARG A 486 -36.85 -4.22 -16.95
C ARG A 486 -36.68 -5.50 -17.74
N LEU A 487 -35.50 -5.71 -18.32
CA LEU A 487 -35.18 -6.92 -19.05
C LEU A 487 -35.21 -8.16 -18.15
N LEU A 488 -34.63 -8.10 -16.95
CA LEU A 488 -34.64 -9.21 -16.00
C LEU A 488 -36.05 -9.47 -15.42
N GLU A 489 -36.86 -8.44 -15.21
CA GLU A 489 -38.28 -8.59 -14.87
C GLU A 489 -39.06 -9.32 -15.98
N ALA A 490 -38.86 -8.93 -17.24
CA ALA A 490 -39.43 -9.62 -18.40
C ALA A 490 -39.05 -11.11 -18.41
N MET A 491 -37.75 -11.44 -18.26
CA MET A 491 -37.26 -12.82 -18.18
C MET A 491 -37.89 -13.61 -17.01
N ARG A 492 -38.12 -12.96 -15.86
CA ARG A 492 -38.80 -13.57 -14.71
C ARG A 492 -40.26 -13.90 -15.03
N LEU A 493 -41.00 -12.99 -15.65
CA LEU A 493 -42.40 -13.21 -16.03
C LEU A 493 -42.54 -14.35 -17.05
N CYS A 494 -41.58 -14.52 -17.96
CA CYS A 494 -41.56 -15.65 -18.90
C CYS A 494 -41.52 -17.04 -18.24
N ARG A 495 -41.15 -17.17 -16.95
CA ARG A 495 -41.17 -18.47 -16.25
C ARG A 495 -42.56 -19.09 -16.24
N ARG A 496 -43.62 -18.30 -16.08
CA ARG A 496 -45.01 -18.78 -16.02
C ARG A 496 -45.79 -18.32 -17.25
N LYS A 497 -46.38 -19.28 -17.98
CA LYS A 497 -47.11 -18.99 -19.23
C LYS A 497 -48.20 -17.92 -19.06
N LYS A 498 -48.90 -17.93 -17.92
CA LYS A 498 -49.96 -16.97 -17.58
C LYS A 498 -49.52 -15.49 -17.48
N ASN A 499 -48.21 -15.23 -17.42
CA ASN A 499 -47.67 -13.88 -17.28
C ASN A 499 -47.05 -13.36 -18.59
N ILE A 500 -47.05 -14.15 -19.67
CA ILE A 500 -46.36 -13.80 -20.92
C ILE A 500 -46.92 -12.51 -21.53
N ASP A 501 -48.22 -12.27 -21.41
CA ASP A 501 -48.86 -11.07 -21.95
C ASP A 501 -48.35 -9.77 -21.30
N GLN A 502 -47.71 -9.86 -20.13
CA GLN A 502 -47.10 -8.72 -19.42
C GLN A 502 -45.65 -8.45 -19.87
N VAL A 503 -45.05 -9.34 -20.68
CA VAL A 503 -43.65 -9.24 -21.09
C VAL A 503 -43.41 -8.20 -22.19
N PRO A 504 -44.22 -8.08 -23.25
CA PRO A 504 -43.98 -7.09 -24.31
C PRO A 504 -43.89 -5.64 -23.80
N PRO A 505 -44.78 -5.15 -22.91
CA PRO A 505 -44.65 -3.80 -22.34
C PRO A 505 -43.33 -3.59 -21.59
N LEU A 506 -42.83 -4.60 -20.86
CA LEU A 506 -41.53 -4.50 -20.18
C LEU A 506 -40.35 -4.45 -21.15
N LEU A 507 -40.45 -5.12 -22.30
CA LEU A 507 -39.44 -5.02 -23.35
C LEU A 507 -39.45 -3.66 -24.04
N GLU A 508 -40.63 -3.06 -24.23
CA GLU A 508 -40.76 -1.68 -24.73
C GLU A 508 -40.16 -0.67 -23.72
N GLU A 509 -40.44 -0.83 -22.42
CA GLU A 509 -39.81 -0.03 -21.37
C GLU A 509 -38.28 -0.23 -21.32
N ALA A 510 -37.81 -1.47 -21.49
CA ALA A 510 -36.38 -1.73 -21.58
C ALA A 510 -35.78 -1.02 -22.81
N GLU A 511 -36.43 -1.08 -23.97
CA GLU A 511 -35.98 -0.39 -25.17
C GLU A 511 -35.86 1.13 -24.97
N ALA A 512 -36.81 1.74 -24.24
CA ALA A 512 -36.76 3.17 -23.92
C ALA A 512 -35.52 3.56 -23.08
N HIS A 513 -35.00 2.62 -22.29
CA HIS A 513 -33.80 2.79 -21.46
C HIS A 513 -32.53 2.17 -22.06
N TRP A 514 -32.57 1.72 -23.32
CA TRP A 514 -31.49 0.95 -23.92
C TRP A 514 -30.15 1.70 -23.86
N PRO A 515 -29.07 1.07 -23.33
CA PRO A 515 -27.79 1.75 -23.21
C PRO A 515 -27.20 2.08 -24.58
N ALA A 516 -26.73 3.32 -24.76
CA ALA A 516 -26.19 3.78 -26.04
C ALA A 516 -24.95 3.00 -26.52
N TRP A 517 -24.24 2.36 -25.60
CA TRP A 517 -23.05 1.56 -25.88
C TRP A 517 -23.36 0.11 -26.27
N LEU A 518 -24.61 -0.37 -26.09
CA LEU A 518 -25.02 -1.76 -26.34
C LEU A 518 -25.79 -1.88 -27.65
N SER A 519 -25.50 -2.90 -28.47
CA SER A 519 -26.22 -3.12 -29.73
C SER A 519 -27.70 -3.44 -29.51
N LYS A 520 -28.58 -2.79 -30.28
CA LYS A 520 -30.02 -3.11 -30.32
C LYS A 520 -30.34 -4.39 -31.11
N ALA A 521 -29.35 -5.03 -31.73
CA ALA A 521 -29.54 -6.24 -32.52
C ALA A 521 -30.16 -7.41 -31.73
N TRP A 522 -30.07 -7.39 -30.40
CA TRP A 522 -30.64 -8.39 -29.50
C TRP A 522 -32.15 -8.30 -29.33
N LEU A 523 -32.73 -7.10 -29.41
CA LEU A 523 -34.13 -6.88 -29.06
C LEU A 523 -35.11 -7.70 -29.92
N PRO A 524 -34.97 -7.78 -31.26
CA PRO A 524 -35.85 -8.60 -32.08
C PRO A 524 -35.80 -10.10 -31.74
N TYR A 525 -34.63 -10.61 -31.31
CA TYR A 525 -34.49 -11.99 -30.86
C TYR A 525 -35.17 -12.25 -29.52
N LEU A 526 -35.11 -11.29 -28.59
CA LEU A 526 -35.85 -11.37 -27.33
C LEU A 526 -37.36 -11.38 -27.58
N GLN A 527 -37.85 -10.54 -28.50
CA GLN A 527 -39.26 -10.54 -28.92
C GLN A 527 -39.66 -11.87 -29.57
N ALA A 528 -38.85 -12.39 -30.50
CA ALA A 528 -39.07 -13.70 -31.12
C ALA A 528 -39.12 -14.84 -30.08
N ALA A 529 -38.25 -14.79 -29.07
CA ALA A 529 -38.23 -15.75 -27.98
C ALA A 529 -39.51 -15.70 -27.10
N VAL A 530 -40.07 -14.50 -26.88
CA VAL A 530 -41.35 -14.34 -26.18
C VAL A 530 -42.51 -14.95 -26.96
N LEU A 531 -42.58 -14.72 -28.28
CA LEU A 531 -43.60 -15.33 -29.16
C LEU A 531 -43.51 -16.86 -29.11
N LEU A 532 -42.29 -17.40 -29.21
CA LEU A 532 -42.04 -18.83 -29.09
C LEU A 532 -42.48 -19.36 -27.71
N ARG A 533 -42.15 -18.63 -26.63
CA ARG A 533 -42.55 -18.97 -25.26
C ARG A 533 -44.08 -18.96 -25.07
N GLY A 534 -44.78 -18.08 -25.77
CA GLY A 534 -46.25 -17.99 -25.82
C GLY A 534 -46.91 -19.15 -26.55
N GLY A 535 -46.17 -19.83 -27.44
CA GLY A 535 -46.67 -20.88 -28.32
C GLY A 535 -47.17 -20.35 -29.67
N GLN A 536 -46.78 -19.12 -30.05
CA GLN A 536 -47.12 -18.49 -31.32
C GLN A 536 -46.05 -18.81 -32.38
N ALA A 537 -45.98 -20.08 -32.80
CA ALA A 537 -44.90 -20.58 -33.66
C ALA A 537 -44.80 -19.81 -35.00
N ASP A 538 -45.94 -19.53 -35.65
CA ASP A 538 -45.97 -18.85 -36.95
C ASP A 538 -45.53 -17.38 -36.87
N GLU A 539 -45.84 -16.71 -35.76
CA GLU A 539 -45.40 -15.33 -35.51
C GLU A 539 -43.92 -15.29 -35.17
N TYR A 540 -43.45 -16.25 -34.37
CA TYR A 540 -42.03 -16.43 -34.07
C TYR A 540 -41.19 -16.62 -35.34
N GLU A 541 -41.58 -17.52 -36.26
CA GLU A 541 -40.79 -17.74 -37.48
C GLU A 541 -40.80 -16.50 -38.39
N ARG A 542 -41.94 -15.82 -38.55
CA ARG A 542 -41.99 -14.55 -39.28
C ARG A 542 -41.07 -13.49 -38.68
N GLN A 543 -41.08 -13.34 -37.35
CA GLN A 543 -40.23 -12.39 -36.64
C GLN A 543 -38.74 -12.73 -36.80
N ARG A 544 -38.37 -14.01 -36.67
CA ARG A 544 -36.98 -14.46 -36.83
C ARG A 544 -36.49 -14.27 -38.27
N GLU A 545 -37.30 -14.60 -39.28
CA GLU A 545 -36.97 -14.34 -40.68
C GLU A 545 -36.78 -12.85 -40.97
N GLN A 546 -37.69 -12.00 -40.47
CA GLN A 546 -37.57 -10.54 -40.62
C GLN A 546 -36.28 -10.03 -39.96
N THR A 547 -35.93 -10.55 -38.79
CA THR A 547 -34.69 -10.20 -38.07
C THR A 547 -33.45 -10.62 -38.85
N CYS A 548 -33.44 -11.83 -39.42
CA CYS A 548 -32.36 -12.30 -40.28
C CYS A 548 -32.17 -11.40 -41.50
N ARG A 549 -33.26 -11.07 -42.21
CA ARG A 549 -33.24 -10.18 -43.38
C ARG A 549 -32.74 -8.77 -43.03
N ALA A 550 -33.24 -8.19 -41.94
CA ALA A 550 -32.86 -6.85 -41.51
C ALA A 550 -31.39 -6.76 -41.07
N SER A 551 -30.84 -7.85 -40.51
CA SER A 551 -29.44 -7.92 -40.10
C SER A 551 -28.48 -8.45 -41.17
N GLY A 552 -29.00 -8.83 -42.35
CA GLY A 552 -28.20 -9.45 -43.41
C GLY A 552 -27.65 -10.84 -43.06
N ARG A 553 -28.20 -11.50 -42.02
CA ARG A 553 -27.75 -12.81 -41.57
C ARG A 553 -28.55 -13.93 -42.25
N ALA A 554 -27.89 -15.03 -42.55
CA ALA A 554 -28.59 -16.24 -42.99
C ALA A 554 -29.32 -16.89 -41.80
N ARG A 555 -30.51 -17.44 -42.06
CA ARG A 555 -31.27 -18.22 -41.07
C ARG A 555 -30.43 -19.45 -40.65
N ASP A 556 -30.32 -19.69 -39.35
CA ASP A 556 -29.47 -20.74 -38.77
C ASP A 556 -27.96 -20.60 -39.05
N SER A 557 -27.50 -19.41 -39.49
CA SER A 557 -26.08 -19.03 -39.36
C SER A 557 -25.64 -19.14 -37.90
N LEU A 558 -24.33 -19.23 -37.65
CA LEU A 558 -23.83 -19.39 -36.29
C LEU A 558 -24.25 -18.21 -35.42
N ALA A 559 -24.14 -16.98 -35.93
CA ALA A 559 -24.54 -15.77 -35.23
C ALA A 559 -26.05 -15.76 -34.93
N ASP A 560 -26.90 -16.05 -35.93
CA ASP A 560 -28.36 -16.14 -35.74
C ASP A 560 -28.74 -17.20 -34.71
N ALA A 561 -28.17 -18.40 -34.83
CA ALA A 561 -28.44 -19.51 -33.94
C ALA A 561 -27.99 -19.21 -32.50
N CYS A 562 -26.82 -18.57 -32.31
CA CYS A 562 -26.34 -18.19 -30.98
C CYS A 562 -27.23 -17.11 -30.34
N LEU A 563 -27.60 -16.07 -31.09
CA LEU A 563 -28.49 -15.00 -30.64
C LEU A 563 -29.86 -15.55 -30.25
N MET A 564 -30.47 -16.33 -31.13
CA MET A 564 -31.80 -16.92 -30.89
C MET A 564 -31.78 -17.90 -29.71
N LEU A 565 -30.78 -18.78 -29.63
CA LEU A 565 -30.64 -19.70 -28.50
C LEU A 565 -30.45 -18.94 -27.17
N GLY A 566 -29.59 -17.91 -27.18
CA GLY A 566 -29.36 -17.06 -26.01
C GLY A 566 -30.65 -16.38 -25.55
N ALA A 567 -31.35 -15.71 -26.47
CA ALA A 567 -32.63 -15.05 -26.20
C ALA A 567 -33.70 -16.03 -25.69
N ALA A 568 -33.81 -17.21 -26.30
CA ALA A 568 -34.74 -18.25 -25.89
C ALA A 568 -34.46 -18.78 -24.48
N GLN A 569 -33.18 -18.98 -24.12
CA GLN A 569 -32.82 -19.40 -22.77
C GLN A 569 -33.11 -18.33 -21.73
N GLN A 570 -32.82 -17.07 -22.04
CA GLN A 570 -33.12 -15.95 -21.17
C GLN A 570 -34.63 -15.77 -20.95
N MET A 571 -35.44 -15.91 -22.01
CA MET A 571 -36.91 -15.90 -21.96
C MET A 571 -37.52 -17.24 -21.54
N ARG A 572 -36.72 -18.14 -20.93
CA ARG A 572 -37.21 -19.37 -20.27
C ARG A 572 -38.10 -20.24 -21.18
N VAL A 573 -37.76 -20.29 -22.47
CA VAL A 573 -38.40 -21.19 -23.44
C VAL A 573 -38.24 -22.65 -22.95
N PRO A 574 -39.29 -23.49 -23.04
CA PRO A 574 -39.23 -24.88 -22.59
C PRO A 574 -38.11 -25.68 -23.24
N HIS A 575 -37.60 -26.70 -22.54
CA HIS A 575 -36.49 -27.52 -23.03
C HIS A 575 -36.80 -28.22 -24.36
N SER A 576 -38.06 -28.61 -24.61
CA SER A 576 -38.51 -29.20 -25.88
C SER A 576 -38.20 -28.30 -27.06
N ASP A 577 -38.39 -26.99 -26.90
CA ASP A 577 -38.31 -25.99 -27.97
C ASP A 577 -36.91 -25.40 -28.05
N LEU A 578 -36.11 -25.49 -26.97
CA LEU A 578 -34.70 -25.16 -26.98
C LEU A 578 -33.85 -26.17 -27.77
N LYS A 579 -34.26 -27.44 -27.85
CA LYS A 579 -33.49 -28.50 -28.53
C LYS A 579 -33.32 -28.22 -30.03
N PRO A 580 -34.37 -27.85 -30.80
CA PRO A 580 -34.21 -27.40 -32.19
C PRO A 580 -33.29 -26.19 -32.33
N LEU A 581 -33.40 -25.19 -31.45
CA LEU A 581 -32.55 -23.99 -31.50
C LEU A 581 -31.07 -24.28 -31.20
N ARG A 582 -30.81 -25.31 -30.40
CA ARG A 582 -29.45 -25.73 -30.05
C ARG A 582 -28.77 -26.51 -31.18
N ALA A 583 -29.54 -27.25 -31.99
CA ALA A 583 -28.97 -28.14 -33.00
C ALA A 583 -28.04 -27.45 -34.02
N PRO A 584 -28.38 -26.25 -34.56
CA PRO A 584 -27.46 -25.51 -35.44
C PRO A 584 -26.16 -25.10 -34.75
N VAL A 585 -26.22 -24.69 -33.47
CA VAL A 585 -25.01 -24.33 -32.69
C VAL A 585 -24.14 -25.57 -32.46
N ASP A 586 -24.74 -26.69 -32.06
CA ASP A 586 -24.02 -27.95 -31.86
C ASP A 586 -23.42 -28.47 -33.19
N ALA A 587 -24.09 -28.26 -34.32
CA ALA A 587 -23.57 -28.61 -35.65
C ALA A 587 -22.39 -27.72 -36.05
N ALA A 588 -22.50 -26.40 -35.87
CA ALA A 588 -21.42 -25.45 -36.11
C ALA A 588 -20.19 -25.74 -35.22
N VAL A 589 -20.41 -26.11 -33.96
CA VAL A 589 -19.32 -26.49 -33.04
C VAL A 589 -18.67 -27.84 -33.42
N LYS A 590 -19.39 -28.72 -34.12
CA LYS A 590 -18.82 -29.97 -34.64
C LYS A 590 -18.00 -29.77 -35.91
N GLY A 591 -18.41 -28.84 -36.78
CA GLY A 591 -17.69 -28.46 -38.01
C GLY A 591 -16.94 -27.12 -37.87
N LEU A 592 -16.26 -26.92 -36.73
CA LEU A 592 -15.61 -25.64 -36.39
C LEU A 592 -14.59 -25.19 -37.43
N ASP A 593 -13.87 -26.11 -38.02
CA ASP A 593 -12.83 -25.94 -39.04
C ASP A 593 -13.38 -25.52 -40.39
N GLU A 594 -14.63 -25.91 -40.70
CA GLU A 594 -15.30 -25.58 -41.97
C GLU A 594 -16.04 -24.23 -41.93
N LEU A 595 -16.28 -23.67 -40.74
CA LEU A 595 -17.00 -22.40 -40.61
C LEU A 595 -16.25 -21.24 -41.29
N PRO A 596 -16.93 -20.30 -41.94
CA PRO A 596 -16.31 -19.05 -42.39
C PRO A 596 -15.81 -18.21 -41.21
N ILE A 597 -14.70 -17.49 -41.37
CA ILE A 597 -14.19 -16.59 -40.31
C ILE A 597 -15.17 -15.46 -39.98
N GLU A 598 -15.94 -14.99 -40.97
CA GLU A 598 -16.96 -13.97 -40.79
C GLU A 598 -18.05 -14.40 -39.80
N GLU A 599 -18.43 -15.67 -39.81
CA GLU A 599 -19.41 -16.22 -38.86
C GLU A 599 -18.87 -16.22 -37.42
N LEU A 600 -17.58 -16.49 -37.26
CA LEU A 600 -16.91 -16.43 -35.96
C LEU A 600 -16.75 -14.99 -35.46
N LEU A 601 -16.44 -14.04 -36.35
CA LEU A 601 -16.36 -12.61 -36.02
C LEU A 601 -17.73 -12.07 -35.58
N LEU A 602 -18.79 -12.38 -36.33
CA LEU A 602 -20.17 -12.01 -35.99
C LEU A 602 -20.62 -12.62 -34.66
N ALA A 603 -20.28 -13.89 -34.41
CA ALA A 603 -20.55 -14.52 -33.12
C ALA A 603 -19.78 -13.83 -31.99
N GLY A 604 -18.52 -13.44 -32.24
CA GLY A 604 -17.69 -12.70 -31.29
C GLY A 604 -18.26 -11.34 -30.91
N GLU A 605 -18.78 -10.58 -31.88
CA GLU A 605 -19.52 -9.33 -31.63
C GLU A 605 -20.69 -9.56 -30.66
N CYS A 606 -21.49 -10.60 -30.92
CA CYS A 606 -22.64 -10.93 -30.09
C CYS A 606 -22.25 -11.35 -28.66
N PHE A 607 -21.19 -12.15 -28.52
CA PHE A 607 -20.73 -12.61 -27.20
C PHE A 607 -20.04 -11.51 -26.42
N TRP A 608 -19.33 -10.61 -27.08
CA TRP A 608 -18.74 -9.45 -26.41
C TRP A 608 -19.83 -8.56 -25.80
N ASP A 609 -20.92 -8.30 -26.53
CA ASP A 609 -22.08 -7.57 -25.99
C ASP A 609 -22.68 -8.23 -24.75
N LEU A 610 -22.79 -9.55 -24.74
CA LEU A 610 -23.26 -10.30 -23.58
C LEU A 610 -22.32 -10.21 -22.38
N HIS A 611 -21.00 -10.18 -22.62
CA HIS A 611 -20.01 -9.95 -21.56
C HIS A 611 -20.13 -8.55 -20.98
N ARG A 612 -20.18 -7.53 -21.84
CA ARG A 612 -20.34 -6.13 -21.42
C ARG A 612 -21.62 -5.91 -20.59
N ALA A 613 -22.71 -6.57 -20.98
CA ALA A 613 -23.99 -6.52 -20.29
C ALA A 613 -24.09 -7.46 -19.07
N GLN A 614 -23.16 -8.40 -18.91
CA GLN A 614 -23.24 -9.51 -17.94
C GLN A 614 -24.56 -10.29 -18.06
N LEU A 615 -24.89 -10.71 -19.30
CA LEU A 615 -26.11 -11.46 -19.64
C LEU A 615 -25.79 -12.80 -20.31
N LEU A 616 -24.62 -13.38 -20.02
CA LEU A 616 -24.22 -14.68 -20.55
C LEU A 616 -25.25 -15.76 -20.21
N TYR A 617 -25.68 -16.50 -21.23
CA TYR A 617 -26.68 -17.55 -21.09
C TYR A 617 -26.03 -18.91 -20.74
N PRO A 618 -26.75 -19.85 -20.10
CA PRO A 618 -26.15 -21.11 -19.64
C PRO A 618 -25.42 -21.92 -20.72
N ALA A 619 -25.96 -21.99 -21.95
CA ALA A 619 -25.31 -22.75 -23.00
C ALA A 619 -23.97 -22.16 -23.46
N TYR A 620 -23.73 -20.86 -23.29
CA TYR A 620 -22.46 -20.22 -23.61
C TYR A 620 -21.24 -20.97 -23.05
N ARG A 621 -21.35 -21.56 -21.86
CA ARG A 621 -20.27 -22.34 -21.22
C ARG A 621 -19.85 -23.57 -22.03
N MET A 622 -20.74 -24.13 -22.87
CA MET A 622 -20.47 -25.35 -23.64
C MET A 622 -19.76 -25.07 -24.97
N HIS A 623 -20.03 -23.93 -25.61
CA HIS A 623 -19.54 -23.61 -26.96
C HIS A 623 -18.69 -22.35 -27.03
N GLY A 624 -18.92 -21.34 -26.18
CA GLY A 624 -18.26 -20.04 -26.26
C GLY A 624 -16.73 -20.12 -26.22
N GLY A 625 -16.17 -20.89 -25.28
CA GLY A 625 -14.72 -21.08 -25.20
C GLY A 625 -14.12 -21.87 -26.38
N LYS A 626 -14.89 -22.77 -27.00
CA LYS A 626 -14.44 -23.51 -28.20
C LYS A 626 -14.41 -22.60 -29.42
N LEU A 627 -15.47 -21.82 -29.62
CA LEU A 627 -15.57 -20.85 -30.71
C LEU A 627 -14.52 -19.75 -30.58
N ALA A 628 -14.30 -19.21 -29.37
CA ALA A 628 -13.28 -18.20 -29.13
C ALA A 628 -11.86 -18.72 -29.40
N ARG A 629 -11.58 -19.99 -29.06
CA ARG A 629 -10.30 -20.64 -29.34
C ARG A 629 -10.10 -20.85 -30.84
N GLU A 630 -11.09 -21.38 -31.54
CA GLU A 630 -11.04 -21.57 -32.99
C GLU A 630 -10.83 -20.23 -33.73
N LEU A 631 -11.59 -19.21 -33.36
CA LEU A 631 -11.41 -17.86 -33.90
C LEU A 631 -9.98 -17.36 -33.67
N TRP A 632 -9.49 -17.49 -32.45
CA TRP A 632 -8.14 -17.07 -32.11
C TRP A 632 -7.07 -17.83 -32.89
N ASP A 633 -7.18 -19.15 -33.03
CA ASP A 633 -6.23 -19.98 -33.78
C ASP A 633 -6.17 -19.54 -35.26
N ARG A 634 -7.31 -19.16 -35.85
CA ARG A 634 -7.35 -18.62 -37.22
C ARG A 634 -6.73 -17.24 -37.32
N LEU A 635 -7.00 -16.35 -36.36
CA LEU A 635 -6.40 -15.01 -36.30
C LEU A 635 -4.89 -15.08 -36.06
N ALA A 636 -4.43 -16.02 -35.24
CA ALA A 636 -3.01 -16.29 -34.99
C ALA A 636 -2.27 -16.65 -36.28
N ASN A 637 -2.91 -17.42 -37.16
CA ASN A 637 -2.35 -17.86 -38.45
C ASN A 637 -2.55 -16.84 -39.58
N SER A 638 -3.50 -15.92 -39.46
CA SER A 638 -3.90 -14.99 -40.53
C SER A 638 -3.41 -13.56 -40.29
N ARG A 639 -2.10 -13.35 -40.33
CA ARG A 639 -1.45 -12.04 -40.16
C ARG A 639 -2.09 -10.93 -41.01
N ALA A 640 -2.30 -11.20 -42.30
CA ALA A 640 -2.77 -10.18 -43.25
C ALA A 640 -4.16 -9.69 -42.87
N LEU A 641 -5.06 -10.63 -42.53
CA LEU A 641 -6.43 -10.34 -42.13
C LEU A 641 -6.51 -9.41 -40.92
N VAL A 642 -5.71 -9.67 -39.87
CA VAL A 642 -5.71 -8.84 -38.65
C VAL A 642 -5.25 -7.41 -38.94
N VAL A 643 -4.21 -7.25 -39.77
CA VAL A 643 -3.68 -5.92 -40.12
C VAL A 643 -4.63 -5.17 -41.04
N GLU A 644 -5.25 -5.86 -42.01
CA GLU A 644 -6.21 -5.26 -42.95
C GLU A 644 -7.50 -4.84 -42.25
N ARG A 645 -7.95 -5.60 -41.24
CA ARG A 645 -9.19 -5.34 -40.49
C ARG A 645 -8.93 -4.80 -39.09
N ILE A 646 -7.78 -4.15 -38.88
CA ILE A 646 -7.41 -3.67 -37.54
C ILE A 646 -8.39 -2.64 -36.99
N ASP A 647 -8.99 -1.82 -37.86
CA ASP A 647 -9.98 -0.79 -37.52
C ASP A 647 -11.43 -1.27 -37.63
N ASP A 648 -11.65 -2.56 -37.93
CA ASP A 648 -12.99 -3.13 -38.07
C ASP A 648 -13.63 -3.36 -36.68
N PRO A 649 -14.81 -2.79 -36.38
CA PRO A 649 -15.52 -3.00 -35.12
C PRO A 649 -15.80 -4.48 -34.77
N GLN A 650 -15.99 -5.33 -35.79
CA GLN A 650 -16.18 -6.77 -35.60
C GLN A 650 -14.90 -7.44 -35.14
N MET A 651 -13.76 -7.05 -35.72
CA MET A 651 -12.44 -7.51 -35.29
C MET A 651 -12.16 -7.06 -33.85
N HIS A 652 -12.48 -5.81 -33.49
CA HIS A 652 -12.32 -5.30 -32.12
C HIS A 652 -13.10 -6.15 -31.13
N SER A 653 -14.41 -6.35 -31.39
CA SER A 653 -15.29 -7.11 -30.50
C SER A 653 -14.85 -8.56 -30.36
N ALA A 654 -14.42 -9.19 -31.46
CA ALA A 654 -13.87 -10.53 -31.48
C ALA A 654 -12.61 -10.65 -30.61
N VAL A 655 -11.64 -9.75 -30.76
CA VAL A 655 -10.38 -9.78 -30.00
C VAL A 655 -10.63 -9.52 -28.51
N LEU A 656 -11.52 -8.58 -28.19
CA LEU A 656 -11.96 -8.33 -26.82
C LEU A 656 -12.65 -9.55 -26.21
N TRP A 657 -13.52 -10.21 -26.95
CA TRP A 657 -14.13 -11.47 -26.53
C TRP A 657 -13.10 -12.59 -26.33
N CYS A 658 -12.13 -12.74 -27.24
CA CYS A 658 -11.04 -13.71 -27.06
C CYS A 658 -10.22 -13.42 -25.80
N SER A 659 -10.06 -12.15 -25.41
CA SER A 659 -9.37 -11.79 -24.16
C SER A 659 -10.09 -12.27 -22.89
N GLU A 660 -11.43 -12.37 -22.92
CA GLU A 660 -12.22 -12.97 -21.83
C GLU A 660 -11.88 -14.45 -21.62
N HIS A 661 -11.40 -15.12 -22.67
CA HIS A 661 -10.89 -16.50 -22.64
C HIS A 661 -9.37 -16.58 -22.59
N ARG A 662 -8.68 -15.48 -22.25
CA ARG A 662 -7.22 -15.39 -22.22
C ARG A 662 -6.58 -15.82 -23.54
N PHE A 663 -7.25 -15.57 -24.66
CA PHE A 663 -6.82 -16.00 -25.99
C PHE A 663 -6.58 -17.52 -26.10
N GLY A 664 -7.35 -18.32 -25.37
CA GLY A 664 -7.17 -19.78 -25.31
C GLY A 664 -5.91 -20.23 -24.57
N SER A 665 -5.15 -19.31 -23.98
CA SER A 665 -3.94 -19.61 -23.21
C SER A 665 -4.28 -20.36 -21.92
N GLY A 666 -3.34 -21.21 -21.50
CA GLY A 666 -3.39 -21.89 -20.20
C GLY A 666 -3.16 -20.92 -19.03
N SER A 667 -3.06 -21.47 -17.82
CA SER A 667 -2.91 -20.68 -16.59
C SER A 667 -1.55 -19.98 -16.40
N TYR A 668 -0.55 -20.26 -17.24
CA TYR A 668 0.86 -19.94 -16.94
C TYR A 668 1.52 -18.93 -17.88
N GLU A 669 1.13 -18.84 -19.15
CA GLU A 669 1.78 -17.96 -20.13
C GLU A 669 0.75 -17.43 -21.12
N LEU A 670 0.75 -16.12 -21.37
CA LEU A 670 -0.10 -15.52 -22.39
C LEU A 670 0.56 -15.70 -23.75
N LYS A 671 0.08 -16.65 -24.54
CA LYS A 671 0.64 -16.90 -25.88
C LYS A 671 0.01 -15.96 -26.90
N LEU A 672 0.64 -14.82 -27.10
CA LEU A 672 0.24 -13.87 -28.14
C LEU A 672 0.94 -14.19 -29.47
N PRO A 673 0.23 -14.18 -30.60
CA PRO A 673 0.82 -14.32 -31.93
C PRO A 673 1.84 -13.23 -32.23
N LYS A 674 2.83 -13.53 -33.08
CA LYS A 674 3.89 -12.59 -33.48
C LYS A 674 3.38 -11.26 -34.07
N TRP A 675 2.14 -11.21 -34.54
CA TRP A 675 1.56 -9.98 -35.06
C TRP A 675 1.21 -8.96 -33.95
N TYR A 676 1.05 -9.37 -32.68
CA TYR A 676 0.88 -8.45 -31.55
C TYR A 676 2.10 -7.55 -31.33
N SER A 677 3.29 -8.02 -31.68
CA SER A 677 4.53 -7.25 -31.55
C SER A 677 4.70 -6.19 -32.64
N ARG A 678 3.78 -6.09 -33.61
CA ARG A 678 3.88 -5.08 -34.68
C ARG A 678 3.31 -3.76 -34.24
N LEU A 679 3.95 -2.69 -34.71
CA LEU A 679 3.59 -1.31 -34.39
C LEU A 679 2.09 -1.02 -34.55
N PRO A 680 1.42 -1.36 -35.67
CA PRO A 680 0.00 -1.01 -35.83
C PRO A 680 -0.89 -1.69 -34.78
N VAL A 681 -0.58 -2.93 -34.38
CA VAL A 681 -1.37 -3.68 -33.39
C VAL A 681 -1.02 -3.25 -31.96
N ARG A 682 0.27 -3.08 -31.69
CA ARG A 682 0.79 -2.65 -30.38
C ARG A 682 0.29 -1.26 -29.99
N GLU A 683 0.04 -0.39 -30.97
CA GLU A 683 -0.48 0.96 -30.77
C GLU A 683 -2.00 1.07 -30.96
N HIS A 684 -2.71 -0.04 -31.20
CA HIS A 684 -4.16 -0.02 -31.35
C HIS A 684 -4.86 -0.23 -30.00
N ARG A 685 -5.64 0.76 -29.56
CA ARG A 685 -6.29 0.78 -28.23
C ARG A 685 -7.07 -0.47 -27.84
N MET A 686 -7.87 -1.02 -28.75
CA MET A 686 -8.66 -2.23 -28.47
C MET A 686 -7.78 -3.47 -28.26
N PHE A 687 -6.67 -3.59 -28.99
CA PHE A 687 -5.76 -4.73 -28.87
C PHE A 687 -4.91 -4.62 -27.61
N VAL A 688 -4.44 -3.41 -27.26
CA VAL A 688 -3.76 -3.18 -25.97
C VAL A 688 -4.70 -3.48 -24.80
N ALA A 689 -5.94 -2.99 -24.85
CA ALA A 689 -6.93 -3.27 -23.81
C ALA A 689 -7.24 -4.77 -23.69
N ALA A 690 -7.41 -5.47 -24.81
CA ALA A 690 -7.60 -6.92 -24.84
C ALA A 690 -6.40 -7.68 -24.25
N LYS A 691 -5.17 -7.26 -24.58
CA LYS A 691 -3.95 -7.82 -24.00
C LYS A 691 -3.90 -7.62 -22.49
N VAL A 692 -4.10 -6.39 -22.01
CA VAL A 692 -4.09 -6.06 -20.58
C VAL A 692 -5.19 -6.81 -19.83
N ASN A 693 -6.40 -6.90 -20.38
CA ASN A 693 -7.50 -7.68 -19.80
C ASN A 693 -7.12 -9.15 -19.63
N ALA A 694 -6.54 -9.76 -20.68
CA ALA A 694 -6.10 -11.16 -20.61
C ALA A 694 -4.98 -11.36 -19.58
N LEU A 695 -4.01 -10.44 -19.48
CA LEU A 695 -2.93 -10.48 -18.49
C LEU A 695 -3.46 -10.38 -17.06
N LEU A 696 -4.38 -9.45 -16.79
CA LEU A 696 -4.96 -9.27 -15.46
C LEU A 696 -5.78 -10.49 -15.01
N LYS A 697 -6.31 -11.28 -15.94
CA LYS A 697 -7.04 -12.54 -15.66
C LYS A 697 -6.13 -13.75 -15.51
N MET A 698 -4.83 -13.62 -15.75
CA MET A 698 -3.88 -14.70 -15.52
C MET A 698 -3.43 -14.72 -14.06
N ARG A 699 -3.23 -15.92 -13.52
CA ARG A 699 -2.85 -16.11 -12.12
C ARG A 699 -1.36 -15.85 -11.86
N ASN A 700 -0.51 -16.17 -12.83
CA ASN A 700 0.95 -16.13 -12.71
C ASN A 700 1.56 -15.46 -13.94
N VAL A 701 1.78 -14.14 -13.92
CA VAL A 701 2.39 -13.43 -15.04
C VAL A 701 3.77 -12.90 -14.63
N PHE A 702 4.81 -13.54 -15.15
CA PHE A 702 6.20 -13.12 -14.91
C PHE A 702 6.61 -11.89 -15.72
N GLU A 703 5.92 -11.59 -16.81
CA GLU A 703 6.32 -10.58 -17.82
C GLU A 703 5.56 -9.24 -17.71
N ILE A 704 4.71 -9.04 -16.70
CA ILE A 704 3.81 -7.88 -16.70
C ILE A 704 4.54 -6.53 -16.67
N ARG A 705 5.80 -6.50 -16.19
CA ARG A 705 6.61 -5.28 -16.10
C ARG A 705 6.88 -4.65 -17.48
N GLU A 706 6.93 -5.48 -18.53
CA GLU A 706 7.09 -5.02 -19.91
C GLU A 706 5.88 -4.21 -20.40
N GLU A 707 4.73 -4.34 -19.72
CA GLU A 707 3.48 -3.64 -20.06
C GLU A 707 3.25 -2.37 -19.24
N SER A 708 4.27 -1.86 -18.55
CA SER A 708 4.13 -0.62 -17.76
C SER A 708 3.66 0.59 -18.59
N ASP A 709 4.00 0.64 -19.88
CA ASP A 709 3.56 1.67 -20.82
C ASP A 709 2.09 1.53 -21.25
N ALA A 710 1.46 0.37 -21.03
CA ALA A 710 0.07 0.15 -21.45
C ALA A 710 -0.93 0.96 -20.60
N ALA A 711 -0.64 1.18 -19.32
CA ALA A 711 -1.51 1.97 -18.44
C ALA A 711 -1.69 3.44 -18.88
N PRO A 712 -0.61 4.23 -19.09
CA PRO A 712 -0.77 5.61 -19.57
C PRO A 712 -1.41 5.66 -20.96
N PHE A 713 -1.06 4.72 -21.84
CA PHE A 713 -1.67 4.62 -23.17
C PHE A 713 -3.19 4.37 -23.10
N LEU A 714 -3.66 3.48 -22.23
CA LEU A 714 -5.09 3.24 -22.04
C LEU A 714 -5.83 4.45 -21.44
N ARG A 715 -5.18 5.24 -20.58
CA ARG A 715 -5.77 6.50 -20.07
C ARG A 715 -5.93 7.54 -21.17
N GLU A 716 -4.95 7.67 -22.06
CA GLU A 716 -5.06 8.54 -23.24
C GLU A 716 -6.15 8.05 -24.19
N ALA A 717 -6.21 6.75 -24.45
CA ALA A 717 -7.27 6.13 -25.24
C ALA A 717 -8.66 6.39 -24.63
N ALA A 718 -8.78 6.34 -23.30
CA ALA A 718 -10.04 6.65 -22.62
C ALA A 718 -10.52 8.08 -22.88
N GLN A 719 -9.62 9.06 -22.97
CA GLN A 719 -9.98 10.46 -23.22
C GLN A 719 -10.52 10.69 -24.64
N THR A 720 -10.06 9.91 -25.61
CA THR A 720 -10.45 10.03 -27.03
C THR A 720 -11.58 9.10 -27.44
N GLU A 721 -11.94 8.12 -26.59
CA GLU A 721 -12.96 7.13 -26.90
C GLU A 721 -14.39 7.70 -26.80
N ARG A 722 -15.20 7.43 -27.82
CA ARG A 722 -16.57 7.92 -27.94
C ARG A 722 -17.57 7.01 -27.25
N ASP A 723 -17.31 5.70 -27.26
CA ASP A 723 -18.15 4.75 -26.54
C ASP A 723 -17.94 4.94 -25.03
N PRO A 724 -18.98 5.31 -24.25
CA PRO A 724 -18.84 5.54 -22.83
C PRO A 724 -18.38 4.30 -22.06
N PHE A 725 -18.75 3.08 -22.51
CA PHE A 725 -18.30 1.83 -21.92
C PHE A 725 -16.79 1.69 -22.03
N TYR A 726 -16.23 1.82 -23.24
CA TYR A 726 -14.79 1.66 -23.44
C TYR A 726 -13.98 2.76 -22.76
N ARG A 727 -14.46 4.01 -22.76
CA ARG A 727 -13.84 5.09 -21.98
C ARG A 727 -13.69 4.74 -20.50
N TYR A 728 -14.77 4.26 -19.88
CA TYR A 728 -14.72 3.83 -18.48
C TYR A 728 -13.83 2.59 -18.28
N TRP A 729 -13.99 1.60 -19.16
CA TRP A 729 -13.30 0.31 -19.07
C TRP A 729 -11.78 0.44 -19.26
N PHE A 730 -11.31 1.27 -20.19
CA PHE A 730 -9.89 1.54 -20.37
C PHE A 730 -9.26 2.18 -19.14
N ASN A 731 -9.93 3.17 -18.53
CA ASN A 731 -9.47 3.76 -17.27
C ASN A 731 -9.41 2.74 -16.13
N ARG A 732 -10.42 1.87 -16.02
CA ARG A 732 -10.42 0.77 -15.04
C ARG A 732 -9.25 -0.20 -15.27
N LEU A 733 -9.03 -0.65 -16.50
CA LEU A 733 -7.92 -1.54 -16.84
C LEU A 733 -6.56 -0.91 -16.55
N ALA A 734 -6.38 0.38 -16.85
CA ALA A 734 -5.14 1.09 -16.55
C ALA A 734 -4.86 1.13 -15.04
N ASN A 735 -5.88 1.44 -14.23
CA ASN A 735 -5.75 1.45 -12.77
C ASN A 735 -5.47 0.05 -12.22
N ASP A 736 -6.17 -0.96 -12.72
CA ASP A 736 -5.98 -2.36 -12.31
C ASP A 736 -4.57 -2.86 -12.67
N LEU A 737 -4.04 -2.47 -13.83
CA LEU A 737 -2.67 -2.77 -14.24
C LEU A 737 -1.63 -2.08 -13.35
N GLU A 738 -1.80 -0.79 -13.04
CA GLU A 738 -0.90 -0.07 -12.14
C GLU A 738 -0.91 -0.68 -10.73
N ASP A 739 -2.08 -1.03 -10.21
CA ASP A 739 -2.22 -1.66 -8.91
C ASP A 739 -1.54 -3.04 -8.89
N PHE A 740 -1.68 -3.80 -9.98
CA PHE A 740 -0.97 -5.07 -10.15
C PHE A 740 0.55 -4.86 -10.19
N LEU A 741 1.05 -3.93 -11.01
CA LEU A 741 2.48 -3.60 -11.12
C LEU A 741 3.06 -3.13 -9.79
N LYS A 742 2.32 -2.30 -9.05
CA LYS A 742 2.69 -1.90 -7.68
C LYS A 742 2.74 -3.12 -6.76
N SER A 743 1.79 -4.04 -6.84
CA SER A 743 1.79 -5.26 -6.01
C SER A 743 2.98 -6.19 -6.33
N GLU A 744 3.35 -6.35 -7.60
CA GLU A 744 4.51 -7.13 -8.04
C GLU A 744 5.83 -6.48 -7.62
N SER A 745 5.93 -5.15 -7.72
CA SER A 745 7.11 -4.43 -7.20
C SER A 745 7.27 -4.58 -5.68
N ARG A 746 6.17 -4.86 -4.96
CA ARG A 746 6.14 -5.13 -3.52
C ARG A 746 6.37 -6.61 -3.16
N GLY A 747 6.39 -7.51 -4.15
CA GLY A 747 6.45 -8.98 -3.97
C GLY A 747 7.71 -9.49 -3.28
N GLY A 748 8.74 -8.66 -3.12
CA GLY A 748 9.79 -8.93 -2.14
C GLY A 748 9.28 -8.60 -0.73
N PHE A 749 8.98 -9.62 0.08
CA PHE A 749 8.78 -9.53 1.53
C PHE A 749 10.10 -9.14 2.27
N GLY A 750 10.80 -8.12 1.76
CA GLY A 750 11.96 -7.50 2.38
C GLY A 750 11.56 -6.36 3.32
N PHE A 751 12.54 -5.90 4.10
CA PHE A 751 12.40 -4.78 5.04
C PHE A 751 11.84 -3.50 4.38
N ASP A 752 12.02 -3.35 3.07
CA ASP A 752 11.44 -2.27 2.25
C ASP A 752 9.90 -2.25 2.25
N SER A 753 9.27 -3.42 2.21
CA SER A 753 7.80 -3.53 2.30
C SER A 753 7.31 -3.11 3.68
N PHE A 754 8.01 -3.54 4.75
CA PHE A 754 7.72 -3.13 6.13
C PHE A 754 7.92 -1.63 6.37
N SER A 755 9.03 -1.07 5.88
CA SER A 755 9.37 0.35 6.01
C SER A 755 8.40 1.25 5.24
N ARG A 756 7.98 0.85 4.03
CA ARG A 756 6.98 1.59 3.23
C ARG A 756 5.57 1.46 3.78
N MET A 757 5.21 0.30 4.35
CA MET A 757 3.88 0.06 4.93
C MET A 757 3.56 1.01 6.11
N PHE A 758 4.58 1.58 6.75
CA PHE A 758 4.41 2.39 7.96
C PHE A 758 5.16 3.73 7.98
N GLY A 759 5.52 4.26 6.79
CA GLY A 759 5.93 5.67 6.64
C GLY A 759 7.40 5.99 6.92
N ALA A 760 8.32 5.07 6.63
CA ALA A 760 9.76 5.37 6.57
C ALA A 760 10.26 5.64 5.15
N ALA A 761 9.36 5.69 4.16
CA ALA A 761 9.66 6.31 2.87
C ALA A 761 9.77 7.81 3.10
N ASP A 762 10.78 8.41 2.49
CA ASP A 762 11.15 9.80 2.63
C ASP A 762 9.93 10.72 2.45
N ASP A 763 9.44 11.26 3.57
CA ASP A 763 8.65 12.50 3.66
C ASP A 763 9.50 13.71 3.17
N ASP A 764 10.39 13.51 2.19
CA ASP A 764 10.98 14.60 1.43
C ASP A 764 9.99 15.13 0.38
N ASP A 765 8.96 14.33 0.06
CA ASP A 765 7.68 14.83 -0.45
C ASP A 765 6.77 15.16 0.74
N LEU A 766 7.10 16.24 1.47
CA LEU A 766 6.15 16.92 2.35
C LEU A 766 5.00 17.47 1.49
N ASP A 767 4.07 16.59 1.11
CA ASP A 767 2.70 16.98 0.82
C ASP A 767 2.19 17.68 2.08
N PHE A 768 2.08 18.99 1.93
CA PHE A 768 1.57 19.90 2.94
C PHE A 768 0.23 19.37 3.48
N ASP A 769 0.12 19.23 4.81
CA ASP A 769 -1.15 18.90 5.48
C ASP A 769 -2.18 20.01 5.21
N PRO A 770 -3.23 19.77 4.38
CA PRO A 770 -4.16 20.79 3.91
C PRO A 770 -4.80 21.64 5.01
N ASP A 771 -4.86 21.10 6.22
CA ASP A 771 -5.51 21.72 7.37
C ASP A 771 -4.51 22.41 8.33
N CYS A 772 -3.20 22.36 8.06
CA CYS A 772 -2.16 22.93 8.93
C CYS A 772 -1.80 24.39 8.54
N ASP A 773 -1.98 25.34 9.46
CA ASP A 773 -1.77 26.77 9.15
C ASP A 773 -0.42 27.38 9.60
N CYS A 774 0.59 26.54 9.80
CA CYS A 774 1.91 27.01 10.19
C CYS A 774 2.62 27.77 9.04
N PRO A 775 3.62 28.63 9.32
CA PRO A 775 4.29 29.45 8.30
C PRO A 775 4.91 28.63 7.16
N ARG A 776 5.49 27.45 7.48
CA ARG A 776 6.12 26.55 6.50
C ARG A 776 5.08 25.95 5.53
N CYS A 777 3.93 25.58 6.08
CA CYS A 777 2.77 25.08 5.36
C CYS A 777 2.11 26.13 4.45
N ARG A 778 2.02 27.39 4.89
CA ARG A 778 1.54 28.51 4.06
C ARG A 778 2.48 28.80 2.89
N ALA A 779 3.79 28.79 3.11
CA ALA A 779 4.78 28.99 2.06
C ALA A 779 4.72 27.86 1.00
N ALA A 780 4.56 26.61 1.44
CA ALA A 780 4.41 25.47 0.54
C ALA A 780 3.14 25.55 -0.32
N ARG A 781 1.99 25.92 0.27
CA ARG A 781 0.74 26.19 -0.48
C ARG A 781 0.92 27.25 -1.55
N GLN A 782 1.54 28.38 -1.21
CA GLN A 782 1.77 29.47 -2.15
C GLN A 782 2.68 29.04 -3.31
N ALA A 783 3.72 28.24 -3.04
CA ALA A 783 4.59 27.70 -4.08
C ALA A 783 3.87 26.69 -4.98
N HIS A 784 2.99 25.84 -4.42
CA HIS A 784 2.19 24.88 -5.18
C HIS A 784 1.14 25.59 -6.05
N GLU A 785 0.45 26.61 -5.52
CA GLU A 785 -0.48 27.45 -6.28
C GLU A 785 0.21 28.28 -7.38
N ALA A 786 1.48 28.66 -7.19
CA ALA A 786 2.26 29.33 -8.22
C ALA A 786 2.63 28.37 -9.36
N LYS A 787 3.01 27.12 -9.04
CA LYS A 787 3.31 26.07 -10.02
C LYS A 787 2.08 25.57 -10.77
N SER A 788 0.90 25.58 -10.17
CA SER A 788 -0.34 25.16 -10.86
C SER A 788 -0.92 26.23 -11.78
N LYS A 789 -0.45 27.48 -11.67
CA LYS A 789 -0.83 28.61 -12.53
C LYS A 789 0.16 28.87 -13.68
N SER A 790 1.33 28.25 -13.65
CA SER A 790 2.30 28.20 -14.76
C SER A 790 2.07 26.96 -15.59
#